data_AF-D4XQU0-F1
#
_entry.id   AF-D4XQU0-F1
#
_cell.length_a   1.000
_cell.length_b   1.000
_cell.length_c   1.000
_cell.angle_alpha   90.00
_cell.angle_beta   90.00
_cell.angle_gamma   90.00
#
_symmetry.space_group_name_H-M   'P 1'
#
loop_
_entity.id
_entity.type
_entity.pdbx_description
1 polymer ?
#
loop_
_entity_poly.entity_id
_entity_poly.type
_entity_poly.pdbx_seq_one_letter_code
_entity_poly.pdbx_strand_id
1 'polypeptide(L)'
;MVTLARGCIDTVPTHHATGAKLQVYSNTSATADRIFQNSQIANIKLATRTPQGELDIANASVVNYTLNNRLTRPYPPAAVKLNNVYFPEVITGDLTLSWQHRSRLAQLTPKTFIDGTPAAEDGTSYQLKIYDVNNTLLVDKEIESTSYTWYVPKRFDGDLVTALNVPMTGANNSQTFTDISANNFPIQNNYRVLIKTDTDAIGGSSAFFDDAPQFGTVGAAAASASFDETTQLHPKLNIFEQDHCLEFRIKTRALTDSIVGNATNMWGDQVSISMGGRFINAKTGSPDYGYAVSFIIATNTIGVEIAVDAPNNPQGSYIKYIAENLDEDTYYDIAIQCVNRSLQTTSDGVKVNFDVEVFFNGVQVPTVNGDGNPVSTMQVYESLLPCAFIWTGGGGYGAAGSRLAMNGIRATKRIGGRYSNDYTPAPFTTGASDPYWSNVAFLVPMNHATNGFKDVSPNPVTLETKAQTIMKSEAHAHGGQAAYFYSPLLVVNGDEFFNFNNKSFIIEGRAKVTSRPRTFFRIDGAMWLSVDQYQLTLSSYSGEGMNFGTLSVFHGDAYEWEAAKEKYFSFKIVYEASTGITELWYNDVKASASMQHHCHNTSPAIYIGGWEYTAGVRFNGLKIETVDAAAVLVPDVSNPVQIMLESKRNNLKSHQAFMTQVTII
;
A
#
# COMPACT_ATOMS: atom_id res chain seq x y z
N MET A 1 -34.87 50.49 28.12
CA MET A 1 -33.89 49.50 27.63
C MET A 1 -33.98 49.47 26.12
N VAL A 2 -32.86 49.56 25.40
CA VAL A 2 -32.82 49.44 23.94
C VAL A 2 -32.05 48.17 23.62
N THR A 3 -32.66 47.27 22.86
CA THR A 3 -32.00 46.06 22.35
C THR A 3 -31.40 46.39 20.99
N LEU A 4 -30.10 46.14 20.82
CA LEU A 4 -29.38 46.39 19.57
C LEU A 4 -28.96 45.07 18.94
N ALA A 5 -29.29 44.93 17.65
CA ALA A 5 -28.80 43.84 16.81
C ALA A 5 -27.58 44.27 16.00
N ARG A 6 -26.69 43.32 15.68
CA ARG A 6 -25.53 43.53 14.81
C ARG A 6 -25.55 42.56 13.62
N GLY A 7 -24.86 42.94 12.55
CA GLY A 7 -24.79 42.15 11.32
C GLY A 7 -26.16 41.99 10.64
N CYS A 8 -26.89 43.11 10.51
CA CYS A 8 -28.21 43.10 9.89
C CYS A 8 -28.10 43.19 8.37
N ILE A 9 -29.07 42.59 7.66
CA ILE A 9 -29.10 42.62 6.17
C ILE A 9 -27.77 42.09 5.63
N ASP A 10 -27.11 42.70 4.67
CA ASP A 10 -25.93 42.14 4.00
C ASP A 10 -24.60 42.42 4.75
N THR A 11 -24.66 42.66 6.06
CA THR A 11 -23.49 42.91 6.91
C THR A 11 -23.28 41.80 7.94
N VAL A 12 -22.05 41.68 8.44
CA VAL A 12 -21.67 40.79 9.57
C VAL A 12 -21.32 41.62 10.81
N PRO A 13 -21.36 41.03 12.03
CA PRO A 13 -20.91 41.73 13.23
C PRO A 13 -19.48 42.21 13.07
N THR A 14 -19.23 43.48 13.39
CA THR A 14 -17.90 44.09 13.38
C THR A 14 -17.60 44.64 14.77
N HIS A 15 -16.33 44.60 15.17
CA HIS A 15 -15.87 45.23 16.40
C HIS A 15 -16.01 46.76 16.30
N HIS A 16 -16.60 47.38 17.32
CA HIS A 16 -16.69 48.84 17.45
C HIS A 16 -15.85 49.25 18.64
N ALA A 17 -14.85 50.10 18.41
CA ALA A 17 -14.02 50.64 19.49
C ALA A 17 -14.85 51.47 20.48
N THR A 18 -14.43 51.48 21.75
CA THR A 18 -15.02 52.33 22.78
C THR A 18 -15.03 53.79 22.33
N GLY A 19 -16.19 54.47 22.48
CA GLY A 19 -16.39 55.86 22.05
C GLY A 19 -16.83 56.05 20.59
N ALA A 20 -17.04 54.97 19.83
CA ALA A 20 -17.58 55.05 18.48
C ALA A 20 -18.95 55.74 18.44
N LYS A 21 -19.14 56.69 17.51
CA LYS A 21 -20.42 57.40 17.30
C LYS A 21 -21.39 56.51 16.53
N LEU A 22 -22.57 56.28 17.10
CA LEU A 22 -23.69 55.61 16.41
C LEU A 22 -24.55 56.65 15.68
N GLN A 23 -24.79 56.44 14.39
CA GLN A 23 -25.76 57.21 13.61
C GLN A 23 -26.99 56.33 13.37
N VAL A 24 -28.17 56.83 13.73
CA VAL A 24 -29.45 56.12 13.60
C VAL A 24 -30.30 56.86 12.58
N TYR A 25 -30.82 56.15 11.58
CA TYR A 25 -31.77 56.70 10.63
C TYR A 25 -33.21 56.52 11.15
N SER A 26 -34.07 57.51 10.93
CA SER A 26 -35.50 57.40 11.27
C SER A 26 -36.24 56.57 10.22
N ASN A 27 -37.46 56.15 10.55
CA ASN A 27 -38.41 55.51 9.63
C ASN A 27 -38.91 56.44 8.49
N THR A 28 -38.50 57.71 8.47
CA THR A 28 -38.80 58.69 7.42
C THR A 28 -37.65 58.81 6.41
N SER A 29 -36.99 57.70 6.08
CA SER A 29 -35.87 57.71 5.14
C SER A 29 -36.34 58.09 3.75
N ALA A 30 -35.77 59.17 3.20
CA ALA A 30 -35.87 59.47 1.77
C ALA A 30 -35.18 58.33 1.02
N THR A 31 -35.96 57.45 0.40
CA THR A 31 -35.48 56.56 -0.64
C THR A 31 -35.21 57.38 -1.89
N ALA A 32 -34.10 57.14 -2.59
CA ALA A 32 -33.95 57.71 -3.92
C ALA A 32 -35.15 57.27 -4.78
N ASP A 33 -35.80 58.22 -5.44
CA ASP A 33 -37.02 58.05 -6.25
C ASP A 33 -36.73 57.56 -7.68
N ARG A 34 -35.49 57.17 -7.94
CA ARG A 34 -35.02 56.71 -9.25
C ARG A 34 -34.20 55.44 -9.14
N ILE A 35 -34.25 54.65 -10.21
CA ILE A 35 -33.44 53.45 -10.38
C ILE A 35 -32.04 53.87 -10.83
N PHE A 36 -31.03 53.25 -10.23
CA PHE A 36 -29.64 53.37 -10.66
C PHE A 36 -29.22 52.11 -11.41
N GLN A 37 -28.36 52.28 -12.40
CA GLN A 37 -27.75 51.17 -13.13
C GLN A 37 -26.66 50.50 -12.28
N ASN A 38 -26.38 49.23 -12.60
CA ASN A 38 -25.30 48.50 -11.94
C ASN A 38 -23.96 49.24 -12.11
N SER A 39 -23.18 49.33 -11.02
CA SER A 39 -21.88 50.01 -11.00
C SER A 39 -21.91 51.50 -11.37
N GLN A 40 -23.08 52.13 -11.39
CA GLN A 40 -23.22 53.56 -11.64
C GLN A 40 -22.63 54.38 -10.47
N ILE A 41 -21.97 55.49 -10.81
CA ILE A 41 -21.65 56.54 -9.84
C ILE A 41 -22.93 57.36 -9.60
N ALA A 42 -23.49 57.24 -8.39
CA ALA A 42 -24.63 58.01 -7.95
C ALA A 42 -24.16 59.34 -7.37
N ASN A 43 -24.59 60.44 -7.97
CA ASN A 43 -24.35 61.78 -7.46
C ASN A 43 -25.54 62.15 -6.56
N ILE A 44 -25.30 62.18 -5.25
CA ILE A 44 -26.33 62.37 -4.23
C ILE A 44 -26.06 63.68 -3.49
N LYS A 45 -27.09 64.47 -3.26
CA LYS A 45 -27.04 65.61 -2.34
C LYS A 45 -27.90 65.30 -1.12
N LEU A 46 -27.34 65.44 0.07
CA LEU A 46 -28.06 65.24 1.32
C LEU A 46 -28.38 66.62 1.93
N ALA A 47 -29.65 67.02 1.89
CA ALA A 47 -30.12 68.23 2.56
C ALA A 47 -30.20 68.00 4.06
N THR A 48 -29.34 68.68 4.83
CA THR A 48 -29.34 68.55 6.29
C THR A 48 -30.56 69.26 6.86
N ARG A 49 -31.35 68.55 7.68
CA ARG A 49 -32.49 69.11 8.40
C ARG A 49 -32.16 69.20 9.89
N THR A 50 -32.37 70.38 10.45
CA THR A 50 -32.21 70.67 11.88
C THR A 50 -33.49 71.32 12.41
N PRO A 51 -33.67 71.48 13.74
CA PRO A 51 -34.79 72.25 14.27
C PRO A 51 -34.87 73.70 13.77
N GLN A 52 -33.76 74.26 13.27
CA GLN A 52 -33.66 75.64 12.77
C GLN A 52 -34.05 75.76 11.30
N GLY A 53 -34.21 74.64 10.58
CA GLY A 53 -34.56 74.62 9.16
C GLY A 53 -33.88 73.51 8.38
N GLU A 54 -34.12 73.51 7.08
CA GLU A 54 -33.56 72.58 6.11
C GLU A 54 -32.59 73.30 5.18
N LEU A 55 -31.44 72.69 4.92
CA LEU A 55 -30.44 73.21 3.99
C LEU A 55 -30.98 73.17 2.56
N ASP A 56 -30.94 74.31 1.85
CA ASP A 56 -31.26 74.37 0.42
C ASP A 56 -30.39 73.38 -0.36
N ILE A 57 -31.03 72.53 -1.17
CA ILE A 57 -30.38 71.50 -1.99
C ILE A 57 -29.39 72.10 -2.99
N ALA A 58 -29.56 73.36 -3.41
CA ALA A 58 -28.59 74.07 -4.23
C ALA A 58 -27.24 74.20 -3.49
N ASN A 59 -27.29 74.45 -2.18
CA ASN A 59 -26.14 74.64 -1.29
C ASN A 59 -25.62 73.32 -0.69
N ALA A 60 -26.35 72.22 -0.82
CA ALA A 60 -25.89 70.91 -0.38
C ALA A 60 -24.72 70.39 -1.25
N SER A 61 -23.69 69.87 -0.59
CA SER A 61 -22.54 69.25 -1.26
C SER A 61 -22.94 67.98 -2.00
N VAL A 62 -22.37 67.79 -3.19
CA VAL A 62 -22.51 66.53 -3.95
C VAL A 62 -21.60 65.47 -3.33
N VAL A 63 -22.19 64.33 -3.01
CA VAL A 63 -21.49 63.11 -2.63
C VAL A 63 -21.58 62.15 -3.79
N ASN A 64 -20.42 61.73 -4.30
CA ASN A 64 -20.34 60.70 -5.34
C ASN A 64 -20.22 59.34 -4.65
N TYR A 65 -21.16 58.43 -4.93
CA TYR A 65 -21.14 57.07 -4.39
C TYR A 65 -21.20 56.04 -5.51
N THR A 66 -20.14 55.24 -5.63
CA THR A 66 -20.11 54.13 -6.60
C THR A 66 -20.93 52.97 -6.05
N LEU A 67 -21.96 52.56 -6.79
CA LEU A 67 -22.81 51.43 -6.40
C LEU A 67 -22.07 50.10 -6.56
N ASN A 68 -22.10 49.27 -5.51
CA ASN A 68 -21.42 47.96 -5.50
C ASN A 68 -22.37 46.76 -5.77
N ASN A 69 -23.55 47.03 -6.32
CA ASN A 69 -24.59 46.04 -6.64
C ASN A 69 -24.96 45.15 -5.44
N ARG A 70 -25.00 45.73 -4.24
CA ARG A 70 -25.23 44.99 -2.98
C ARG A 70 -26.56 44.21 -2.97
N LEU A 71 -27.59 44.74 -3.63
CA LEU A 71 -28.93 44.13 -3.69
C LEU A 71 -28.94 42.76 -4.40
N THR A 72 -28.04 42.52 -5.35
CA THR A 72 -28.01 41.27 -6.14
C THR A 72 -27.04 40.23 -5.57
N ARG A 73 -26.21 40.62 -4.61
CA ARG A 73 -25.26 39.73 -3.91
C ARG A 73 -26.00 38.86 -2.90
N PRO A 74 -25.55 37.61 -2.69
CA PRO A 74 -26.09 36.79 -1.61
C PRO A 74 -25.78 37.44 -0.25
N TYR A 75 -26.59 37.15 0.76
CA TYR A 75 -26.30 37.56 2.13
C TYR A 75 -25.20 36.70 2.76
N PRO A 76 -24.38 37.28 3.67
CA PRO A 76 -23.39 36.50 4.39
C PRO A 76 -24.05 35.41 5.26
N PRO A 77 -23.32 34.35 5.61
CA PRO A 77 -23.83 33.30 6.48
C PRO A 77 -24.26 33.86 7.85
N ALA A 78 -25.35 33.33 8.38
CA ALA A 78 -25.82 33.63 9.73
C ALA A 78 -25.22 32.68 10.77
N ALA A 79 -25.30 33.09 12.03
CA ALA A 79 -25.12 32.25 13.20
C ALA A 79 -23.84 31.40 13.16
N VAL A 80 -22.75 31.96 12.61
CA VAL A 80 -21.48 31.26 12.50
C VAL A 80 -20.93 30.96 13.90
N LYS A 81 -20.67 29.69 14.18
CA LYS A 81 -20.14 29.18 15.45
C LYS A 81 -18.90 28.35 15.20
N LEU A 82 -17.94 28.45 16.11
CA LEU A 82 -16.73 27.63 16.19
C LEU A 82 -16.89 26.74 17.42
N ASN A 83 -16.87 25.42 17.23
CA ASN A 83 -17.12 24.42 18.28
C ASN A 83 -18.39 24.74 19.11
N ASN A 84 -19.48 25.10 18.41
CA ASN A 84 -20.78 25.52 18.97
C ASN A 84 -20.80 26.84 19.75
N VAL A 85 -19.71 27.60 19.77
CA VAL A 85 -19.57 28.88 20.48
C VAL A 85 -19.44 30.06 19.50
N TYR A 86 -20.01 31.21 19.84
CA TYR A 86 -19.83 32.45 19.08
C TYR A 86 -18.53 33.13 19.50
N PHE A 87 -17.67 33.44 18.53
CA PHE A 87 -16.42 34.21 18.72
C PHE A 87 -15.54 33.75 19.90
N PRO A 88 -15.22 32.44 20.04
CA PRO A 88 -14.28 32.01 21.07
C PRO A 88 -12.87 32.54 20.79
N GLU A 89 -12.14 32.91 21.85
CA GLU A 89 -10.72 33.28 21.74
C GLU A 89 -9.82 32.04 21.59
N VAL A 90 -10.21 30.93 22.21
CA VAL A 90 -9.45 29.68 22.26
C VAL A 90 -10.38 28.49 21.97
N ILE A 91 -9.89 27.53 21.20
CA ILE A 91 -10.49 26.20 21.04
C ILE A 91 -9.44 25.12 21.31
N THR A 92 -9.91 23.92 21.68
CA THR A 92 -9.06 22.74 21.88
C THR A 92 -9.36 21.70 20.82
N GLY A 93 -8.32 21.15 20.19
CA GLY A 93 -8.44 20.10 19.17
C GLY A 93 -8.99 20.61 17.83
N ASP A 94 -9.81 19.77 17.17
CA ASP A 94 -10.32 20.05 15.83
C ASP A 94 -11.34 21.22 15.82
N LEU A 95 -11.42 21.93 14.68
CA LEU A 95 -12.33 23.07 14.51
C LEU A 95 -13.59 22.64 13.73
N THR A 96 -14.74 22.64 14.39
CA THR A 96 -16.06 22.52 13.75
C THR A 96 -16.69 23.89 13.57
N LEU A 97 -16.84 24.31 12.31
CA LEU A 97 -17.62 25.48 11.91
C LEU A 97 -19.05 25.07 11.60
N SER A 98 -20.02 25.80 12.12
CA SER A 98 -21.43 25.69 11.72
C SER A 98 -22.02 27.07 11.47
N TRP A 99 -22.98 27.16 10.56
CA TRP A 99 -23.67 28.41 10.23
C TRP A 99 -25.10 28.13 9.79
N GLN A 100 -25.85 29.18 9.47
CA GLN A 100 -27.19 29.10 8.91
C GLN A 100 -27.27 29.84 7.58
N HIS A 101 -28.18 29.40 6.73
CA HIS A 101 -28.48 30.07 5.49
C HIS A 101 -29.04 31.47 5.72
N ARG A 102 -28.79 32.36 4.75
CA ARG A 102 -29.49 33.64 4.63
C ARG A 102 -29.82 33.91 3.17
N SER A 103 -31.12 33.91 2.88
CA SER A 103 -31.67 34.21 1.56
C SER A 103 -32.20 35.63 1.52
N ARG A 104 -31.77 36.43 0.54
CA ARG A 104 -32.32 37.77 0.31
C ARG A 104 -33.78 37.73 -0.16
N LEU A 105 -34.16 36.63 -0.81
CA LEU A 105 -35.49 36.43 -1.39
C LEU A 105 -36.52 36.01 -0.34
N ALA A 106 -36.10 35.26 0.68
CA ALA A 106 -36.98 34.78 1.75
C ALA A 106 -37.08 35.75 2.94
N GLN A 107 -36.26 36.81 2.97
CA GLN A 107 -36.17 37.73 4.09
C GLN A 107 -37.14 38.92 3.92
N LEU A 108 -38.35 38.78 4.48
CA LEU A 108 -39.40 39.83 4.45
C LEU A 108 -39.15 40.99 5.45
N THR A 109 -38.31 40.77 6.46
CA THR A 109 -37.91 41.75 7.48
C THR A 109 -36.41 41.68 7.75
N PRO A 110 -35.75 42.77 8.19
CA PRO A 110 -34.34 42.72 8.56
C PRO A 110 -34.05 41.67 9.64
N LYS A 111 -33.25 40.66 9.29
CA LYS A 111 -32.69 39.64 10.17
C LYS A 111 -31.33 40.07 10.70
N THR A 112 -31.00 39.65 11.91
CA THR A 112 -29.70 39.88 12.56
C THR A 112 -28.70 38.80 12.17
N PHE A 113 -27.45 38.91 12.63
CA PHE A 113 -26.44 37.88 12.40
C PHE A 113 -26.87 36.49 12.90
N ILE A 114 -27.58 36.41 14.02
CA ILE A 114 -27.97 35.12 14.62
C ILE A 114 -29.22 34.51 14.00
N ASP A 115 -29.88 35.22 13.07
CA ASP A 115 -31.13 34.79 12.46
C ASP A 115 -30.91 34.26 11.04
N GLY A 116 -31.05 32.95 10.87
CA GLY A 116 -31.06 32.31 9.56
C GLY A 116 -32.38 32.42 8.80
N THR A 117 -32.37 31.95 7.56
CA THR A 117 -33.55 31.63 6.74
C THR A 117 -33.71 30.10 6.63
N PRO A 118 -34.93 29.60 6.39
CA PRO A 118 -35.18 28.15 6.26
C PRO A 118 -34.38 27.47 5.14
N ALA A 119 -34.10 28.20 4.05
CA ALA A 119 -33.33 27.72 2.92
C ALA A 119 -32.38 28.80 2.39
N ALA A 120 -31.35 28.38 1.66
CA ALA A 120 -30.50 29.25 0.86
C ALA A 120 -31.23 29.76 -0.38
N GLU A 121 -30.61 30.69 -1.12
CA GLU A 121 -31.01 30.93 -2.51
C GLU A 121 -30.44 29.83 -3.41
N ASP A 122 -31.14 29.51 -4.50
CA ASP A 122 -30.66 28.55 -5.49
C ASP A 122 -29.26 28.92 -6.00
N GLY A 123 -28.37 27.92 -6.04
CA GLY A 123 -26.97 28.07 -6.43
C GLY A 123 -26.08 28.75 -5.40
N THR A 124 -26.50 28.79 -4.12
CA THR A 124 -25.65 29.32 -3.03
C THR A 124 -24.66 28.26 -2.56
N SER A 125 -23.38 28.62 -2.52
CA SER A 125 -22.29 27.90 -1.85
C SER A 125 -21.58 28.80 -0.85
N TYR A 126 -20.71 28.22 -0.03
CA TYR A 126 -19.91 28.93 0.97
C TYR A 126 -18.43 28.73 0.68
N GLN A 127 -17.69 29.83 0.60
CA GLN A 127 -16.24 29.78 0.50
C GLN A 127 -15.64 29.96 1.89
N LEU A 128 -14.99 28.91 2.38
CA LEU A 128 -14.18 28.92 3.60
C LEU A 128 -12.72 29.09 3.24
N LYS A 129 -12.04 30.00 3.94
CA LYS A 129 -10.58 30.08 3.97
C LYS A 129 -10.07 30.16 5.40
N ILE A 130 -9.02 29.42 5.71
CA ILE A 130 -8.32 29.49 7.01
C ILE A 130 -6.85 29.81 6.76
N TYR A 131 -6.33 30.78 7.48
CA TYR A 131 -4.93 31.21 7.41
C TYR A 131 -4.26 31.06 8.78
N ASP A 132 -2.97 30.76 8.80
CA ASP A 132 -2.16 30.89 10.03
C ASP A 132 -1.80 32.37 10.28
N VAL A 133 -1.12 32.65 11.40
CA VAL A 133 -0.66 34.01 11.75
C VAL A 133 0.34 34.60 10.74
N ASN A 134 1.01 33.76 9.95
CA ASN A 134 1.96 34.15 8.92
C ASN A 134 1.30 34.36 7.55
N ASN A 135 -0.03 34.32 7.48
CA ASN A 135 -0.84 34.35 6.25
C ASN A 135 -0.64 33.14 5.32
N THR A 136 -0.17 32.01 5.84
CA THR A 136 -0.17 30.73 5.14
C THR A 136 -1.60 30.23 5.00
N LEU A 137 -2.05 29.96 3.78
CA LEU A 137 -3.38 29.40 3.52
C LEU A 137 -3.40 27.91 3.89
N LEU A 138 -4.18 27.56 4.93
CA LEU A 138 -4.32 26.20 5.46
C LEU A 138 -5.53 25.46 4.88
N VAL A 139 -6.63 26.17 4.63
CA VAL A 139 -7.88 25.61 4.07
C VAL A 139 -8.41 26.55 2.99
N ASP A 140 -8.81 26.00 1.85
CA ASP A 140 -9.56 26.68 0.79
C ASP A 140 -10.64 25.71 0.25
N LYS A 141 -11.88 25.87 0.69
CA LYS A 141 -12.97 24.94 0.36
C LYS A 141 -14.25 25.69 -0.03
N GLU A 142 -14.87 25.23 -1.09
CA GLU A 142 -16.25 25.58 -1.45
C GLU A 142 -17.20 24.51 -0.91
N ILE A 143 -18.21 24.92 -0.15
CA ILE A 143 -19.04 24.06 0.70
C ILE A 143 -20.51 24.35 0.41
N GLU A 144 -21.29 23.31 0.13
CA GLU A 144 -22.74 23.44 -0.15
C GLU A 144 -23.60 23.27 1.12
N SER A 145 -23.06 22.61 2.15
CA SER A 145 -23.70 22.42 3.44
C SER A 145 -23.54 23.65 4.36
N THR A 146 -24.02 23.52 5.60
CA THR A 146 -23.93 24.56 6.64
C THR A 146 -22.96 24.23 7.77
N SER A 147 -22.09 23.25 7.55
CA SER A 147 -21.11 22.82 8.55
C SER A 147 -19.85 22.30 7.88
N TYR A 148 -18.71 22.54 8.50
CA TYR A 148 -17.43 21.99 8.07
C TYR A 148 -16.54 21.76 9.29
N THR A 149 -15.94 20.57 9.35
CA THR A 149 -14.92 20.26 10.35
C THR A 149 -13.57 20.31 9.69
N TRP A 150 -12.74 21.25 10.14
CA TRP A 150 -11.31 21.26 9.85
C TRP A 150 -10.61 20.39 10.90
N TYR A 151 -10.10 19.24 10.45
CA TYR A 151 -9.21 18.45 11.28
C TYR A 151 -7.84 19.12 11.29
N VAL A 152 -7.46 19.65 12.46
CA VAL A 152 -6.26 20.49 12.57
C VAL A 152 -5.05 19.57 12.41
N PRO A 153 -4.09 19.90 11.52
CA PRO A 153 -2.84 19.15 11.41
C PRO A 153 -2.17 19.05 12.78
N LYS A 154 -1.62 17.88 13.10
CA LYS A 154 -0.92 17.63 14.37
C LYS A 154 0.51 17.19 14.10
N ARG A 155 1.38 17.54 15.04
CA ARG A 155 2.76 17.06 15.15
C ARG A 155 3.03 16.66 16.60
N PHE A 156 4.05 15.84 16.84
CA PHE A 156 4.50 15.63 18.21
C PHE A 156 5.23 16.86 18.73
N ASP A 157 5.07 17.13 20.03
CA ASP A 157 5.91 18.07 20.75
C ASP A 157 7.31 17.48 20.97
N GLY A 158 8.34 18.31 20.86
CA GLY A 158 9.75 17.90 20.91
C GLY A 158 10.41 17.63 19.56
N ASP A 159 11.62 17.04 19.62
CA ASP A 159 12.47 16.80 18.45
C ASP A 159 12.06 15.52 17.71
N LEU A 160 11.44 15.66 16.55
CA LEU A 160 11.13 14.55 15.66
C LEU A 160 12.42 13.98 15.04
N VAL A 161 12.55 12.66 15.08
CA VAL A 161 13.58 11.96 14.31
C VAL A 161 12.97 11.49 12.99
N THR A 162 13.44 12.04 11.87
CA THR A 162 13.09 11.54 10.53
C THR A 162 13.73 10.17 10.33
N ALA A 163 12.90 9.15 10.45
CA ALA A 163 13.35 7.78 10.42
C ALA A 163 13.62 7.27 8.99
N LEU A 164 12.80 7.71 8.04
CA LEU A 164 12.97 7.39 6.64
C LEU A 164 12.40 8.53 5.82
N ASN A 165 13.07 8.91 4.73
CA ASN A 165 12.50 9.84 3.77
C ASN A 165 12.92 9.44 2.35
N VAL A 166 12.00 8.82 1.62
CA VAL A 166 12.23 8.37 0.24
C VAL A 166 11.40 9.23 -0.71
N PRO A 167 11.96 10.36 -1.22
CA PRO A 167 11.31 11.13 -2.26
C PRO A 167 11.36 10.32 -3.56
N MET A 168 10.20 9.98 -4.12
CA MET A 168 10.12 9.24 -5.40
C MET A 168 10.31 10.21 -6.59
N THR A 169 11.29 11.11 -6.48
CA THR A 169 11.65 12.11 -7.48
C THR A 169 12.93 11.70 -8.17
N GLY A 170 12.96 11.76 -9.49
CA GLY A 170 14.18 11.43 -10.23
C GLY A 170 13.95 11.42 -11.74
N ALA A 171 14.99 11.04 -12.47
CA ALA A 171 14.90 10.92 -13.92
C ALA A 171 13.91 9.81 -14.33
N ASN A 172 13.16 10.04 -15.40
CA ASN A 172 12.27 9.04 -15.98
C ASN A 172 13.05 7.76 -16.34
N ASN A 173 12.51 6.60 -16.00
CA ASN A 173 13.12 5.28 -16.06
C ASN A 173 14.36 5.06 -15.17
N SER A 174 14.61 5.94 -14.18
CA SER A 174 15.62 5.66 -13.15
C SER A 174 15.19 4.46 -12.31
N GLN A 175 16.15 3.61 -11.97
CA GLN A 175 15.99 2.51 -11.02
C GLN A 175 16.58 2.82 -9.64
N THR A 176 17.15 4.02 -9.48
CA THR A 176 17.79 4.46 -8.23
C THR A 176 16.76 5.12 -7.34
N PHE A 177 16.67 4.63 -6.11
CA PHE A 177 15.90 5.20 -5.01
C PHE A 177 16.87 5.56 -3.91
N THR A 178 16.64 6.69 -3.25
CA THR A 178 17.56 7.21 -2.24
C THR A 178 16.75 7.61 -1.02
N ASP A 179 17.19 7.13 0.14
CA ASP A 179 16.78 7.69 1.42
C ASP A 179 17.58 8.98 1.63
N ILE A 180 16.87 10.11 1.75
CA ILE A 180 17.47 11.41 2.04
C ILE A 180 17.42 11.77 3.52
N SER A 181 17.00 10.84 4.38
CA SER A 181 17.13 10.98 5.83
C SER A 181 18.60 10.95 6.26
N ALA A 182 18.88 11.39 7.49
CA ALA A 182 20.25 11.40 8.03
C ALA A 182 20.85 9.99 8.18
N ASN A 183 20.02 8.96 8.37
CA ASN A 183 20.47 7.58 8.59
C ASN A 183 20.84 6.87 7.28
N ASN A 184 20.27 7.31 6.15
CA ASN A 184 20.51 6.81 4.80
C ASN A 184 20.50 5.27 4.69
N PHE A 185 19.31 4.69 4.72
CA PHE A 185 19.16 3.25 4.60
C PHE A 185 19.33 2.76 3.15
N PRO A 186 20.01 1.61 2.93
CA PRO A 186 20.07 1.00 1.61
C PRO A 186 18.67 0.59 1.13
N ILE A 187 18.32 1.03 -0.09
CA ILE A 187 17.07 0.69 -0.75
C ILE A 187 17.35 -0.31 -1.88
N GLN A 188 16.74 -1.49 -1.80
CA GLN A 188 16.83 -2.53 -2.81
C GLN A 188 15.65 -2.46 -3.77
N ASN A 189 15.93 -2.34 -5.06
CA ASN A 189 14.93 -2.33 -6.12
C ASN A 189 14.84 -3.72 -6.78
N ASN A 190 14.02 -4.56 -6.18
CA ASN A 190 14.00 -6.00 -6.46
C ASN A 190 13.00 -6.40 -7.56
N TYR A 191 12.41 -5.47 -8.33
CA TYR A 191 11.48 -5.80 -9.44
C TYR A 191 11.47 -4.79 -10.59
N ARG A 192 12.61 -4.16 -10.89
CA ARG A 192 12.69 -3.13 -11.94
C ARG A 192 11.69 -1.99 -11.71
N VAL A 193 11.43 -1.62 -10.46
CA VAL A 193 10.62 -0.43 -10.15
C VAL A 193 11.32 0.76 -10.80
N LEU A 194 10.57 1.50 -11.60
CA LEU A 194 11.09 2.66 -12.31
C LEU A 194 10.50 3.91 -11.72
N ILE A 195 11.31 4.94 -11.55
CA ILE A 195 10.79 6.30 -11.49
C ILE A 195 10.18 6.60 -12.86
N LYS A 196 8.89 6.93 -12.91
CA LYS A 196 8.19 7.36 -14.12
C LYS A 196 7.74 8.80 -13.96
N THR A 197 7.73 9.53 -15.06
CA THR A 197 7.08 10.84 -15.11
C THR A 197 5.57 10.69 -14.98
N ASP A 198 4.96 11.47 -14.10
CA ASP A 198 3.53 11.46 -13.83
C ASP A 198 3.08 12.89 -13.46
N THR A 199 2.18 13.47 -14.26
CA THR A 199 1.73 14.85 -14.08
C THR A 199 0.90 15.07 -12.82
N ASP A 200 0.29 14.01 -12.29
CA ASP A 200 -0.54 14.09 -11.09
C ASP A 200 0.32 13.98 -9.80
N ALA A 201 1.57 13.54 -9.96
CA ALA A 201 2.55 13.40 -8.89
C ALA A 201 3.16 14.77 -8.53
N ILE A 202 3.37 15.03 -7.24
CA ILE A 202 4.10 16.21 -6.77
C ILE A 202 5.56 16.02 -7.16
N GLY A 203 6.15 17.04 -7.81
CA GLY A 203 7.48 16.93 -8.40
C GLY A 203 7.52 16.14 -9.73
N GLY A 204 6.36 15.73 -10.27
CA GLY A 204 6.22 15.18 -11.62
C GLY A 204 6.73 13.75 -11.81
N SER A 205 7.08 13.05 -10.73
CA SER A 205 7.65 11.70 -10.78
C SER A 205 7.08 10.78 -9.71
N SER A 206 6.98 9.49 -10.02
CA SER A 206 6.56 8.47 -9.07
C SER A 206 7.26 7.14 -9.34
N ALA A 207 7.41 6.34 -8.29
CA ALA A 207 7.79 4.94 -8.43
C ALA A 207 6.62 4.19 -9.06
N PHE A 208 6.86 3.56 -10.20
CA PHE A 208 5.89 2.80 -10.97
C PHE A 208 6.10 1.31 -10.74
N PHE A 209 5.07 0.68 -10.20
CA PHE A 209 5.04 -0.72 -9.80
C PHE A 209 4.13 -1.48 -10.79
N ASP A 210 4.70 -1.93 -11.90
CA ASP A 210 3.96 -2.59 -12.99
C ASP A 210 4.86 -3.61 -13.69
N ASP A 211 5.20 -4.69 -12.98
CA ASP A 211 5.77 -5.92 -13.56
C ASP A 211 5.93 -7.04 -12.50
N ALA A 212 4.90 -7.28 -11.68
CA ALA A 212 4.84 -8.55 -10.96
C ALA A 212 4.25 -9.58 -11.93
N PRO A 213 5.01 -10.57 -12.45
CA PRO A 213 4.44 -11.60 -13.32
C PRO A 213 3.28 -12.26 -12.58
N GLN A 214 2.08 -12.13 -13.14
CA GLN A 214 0.91 -12.78 -12.59
C GLN A 214 1.02 -14.29 -12.80
N PHE A 215 0.98 -15.05 -11.71
CA PHE A 215 0.33 -16.35 -11.75
C PHE A 215 -1.18 -16.10 -11.92
N GLY A 216 -1.72 -16.33 -13.12
CA GLY A 216 -3.15 -16.66 -13.27
C GLY A 216 -4.05 -15.84 -14.22
N THR A 217 -3.68 -14.67 -14.77
CA THR A 217 -4.60 -13.92 -15.67
C THR A 217 -4.12 -13.79 -17.12
N VAL A 218 -3.10 -14.54 -17.50
CA VAL A 218 -2.92 -14.88 -18.91
C VAL A 218 -3.93 -15.96 -19.24
N GLY A 219 -5.06 -15.55 -19.84
CA GLY A 219 -6.12 -16.47 -20.27
C GLY A 219 -5.53 -17.70 -20.98
N ALA A 220 -6.17 -18.85 -20.86
CA ALA A 220 -5.64 -20.20 -21.14
C ALA A 220 -4.67 -20.38 -22.34
N ALA A 221 -4.72 -19.53 -23.37
CA ALA A 221 -3.76 -19.50 -24.48
C ALA A 221 -2.36 -18.94 -24.11
N ALA A 222 -2.25 -18.11 -23.07
CA ALA A 222 -0.99 -17.59 -22.55
C ALA A 222 -0.60 -18.23 -21.20
N ALA A 223 -1.49 -18.99 -20.55
CA ALA A 223 -1.11 -19.92 -19.49
C ALA A 223 -0.11 -20.98 -19.99
N SER A 224 -0.23 -21.40 -21.26
CA SER A 224 0.76 -22.25 -21.92
C SER A 224 2.07 -21.53 -22.30
N ALA A 225 2.16 -20.22 -22.08
CA ALA A 225 3.39 -19.44 -22.21
C ALA A 225 3.94 -18.98 -20.85
N SER A 226 3.16 -19.07 -19.76
CA SER A 226 3.56 -18.65 -18.41
C SER A 226 4.07 -19.77 -17.51
N PHE A 227 4.07 -21.03 -17.97
CA PHE A 227 5.06 -22.00 -17.50
C PHE A 227 6.39 -21.66 -18.17
N ASP A 228 6.94 -20.52 -17.77
CA ASP A 228 8.15 -19.98 -18.35
C ASP A 228 9.33 -20.86 -17.94
N GLU A 229 9.73 -21.74 -18.85
CA GLU A 229 10.90 -22.59 -18.73
C GLU A 229 12.10 -21.74 -18.28
N THR A 230 12.68 -22.04 -17.11
CA THR A 230 13.92 -21.35 -16.68
C THR A 230 15.12 -21.78 -17.51
N THR A 231 14.94 -22.82 -18.34
CA THR A 231 15.97 -23.40 -19.20
C THR A 231 15.38 -23.81 -20.53
N GLN A 232 16.12 -23.66 -21.62
CA GLN A 232 15.75 -24.32 -22.87
C GLN A 232 15.64 -25.84 -22.68
N LEU A 233 14.70 -26.49 -23.37
CA LEU A 233 14.57 -27.95 -23.39
C LEU A 233 15.92 -28.61 -23.67
N HIS A 234 16.35 -29.51 -22.78
CA HIS A 234 17.66 -30.15 -22.90
C HIS A 234 17.63 -31.64 -22.52
N PRO A 235 18.20 -32.54 -23.34
CA PRO A 235 18.20 -33.99 -23.07
C PRO A 235 18.83 -34.38 -21.72
N LYS A 236 19.78 -33.58 -21.21
CA LYS A 236 20.39 -33.87 -19.90
C LYS A 236 19.40 -33.79 -18.74
N LEU A 237 18.34 -33.00 -18.87
CA LEU A 237 17.26 -32.87 -17.88
C LEU A 237 16.21 -33.97 -18.04
N ASN A 238 16.33 -34.85 -19.04
CA ASN A 238 15.42 -35.98 -19.20
C ASN A 238 15.63 -37.01 -18.08
N ILE A 239 14.67 -37.03 -17.15
CA ILE A 239 14.62 -37.96 -16.02
C ILE A 239 13.92 -39.29 -16.36
N PHE A 240 13.31 -39.40 -17.55
CA PHE A 240 12.54 -40.57 -17.97
C PHE A 240 13.37 -41.65 -18.66
N GLU A 241 14.60 -41.34 -19.07
CA GLU A 241 15.45 -42.27 -19.83
C GLU A 241 16.23 -43.24 -18.94
N GLN A 242 16.44 -42.88 -17.66
CA GLN A 242 17.27 -43.66 -16.73
C GLN A 242 17.03 -43.24 -15.27
N ASP A 243 17.51 -44.07 -14.35
CA ASP A 243 17.51 -43.75 -12.92
C ASP A 243 18.26 -42.43 -12.67
N HIS A 244 17.70 -41.61 -11.78
CA HIS A 244 18.23 -40.28 -11.45
C HIS A 244 18.12 -39.98 -9.97
N CYS A 245 18.99 -39.10 -9.49
CA CYS A 245 18.94 -38.53 -8.15
C CYS A 245 18.97 -37.01 -8.25
N LEU A 246 17.99 -36.37 -7.62
CA LEU A 246 17.90 -34.93 -7.45
C LEU A 246 18.29 -34.59 -6.02
N GLU A 247 19.26 -33.70 -5.82
CA GLU A 247 19.75 -33.31 -4.49
C GLU A 247 19.77 -31.78 -4.39
N PHE A 248 19.28 -31.26 -3.28
CA PHE A 248 19.22 -29.83 -3.00
C PHE A 248 19.18 -29.59 -1.49
N ARG A 249 19.58 -28.38 -1.13
CA ARG A 249 19.60 -27.92 0.26
C ARG A 249 18.67 -26.73 0.41
N ILE A 250 17.76 -26.82 1.36
CA ILE A 250 16.66 -25.89 1.55
C ILE A 250 16.64 -25.42 3.00
N LYS A 251 16.40 -24.13 3.22
CA LYS A 251 16.26 -23.56 4.57
C LYS A 251 14.80 -23.53 4.99
N THR A 252 14.50 -23.97 6.21
CA THR A 252 13.25 -23.62 6.88
C THR A 252 13.21 -22.11 7.13
N ARG A 253 12.01 -21.59 7.27
CA ARG A 253 11.76 -20.17 7.46
C ARG A 253 12.02 -19.76 8.92
N ALA A 254 12.46 -18.53 9.17
CA ALA A 254 12.53 -17.97 10.53
C ALA A 254 11.14 -17.58 11.05
N LEU A 255 10.85 -17.71 12.35
CA LEU A 255 9.59 -17.28 12.96
C LEU A 255 9.30 -15.77 12.76
N THR A 256 10.35 -14.95 12.65
CA THR A 256 10.26 -13.52 12.35
C THR A 256 9.68 -13.23 10.97
N ASP A 257 9.72 -14.23 10.10
CA ASP A 257 9.12 -14.17 8.80
C ASP A 257 7.65 -14.62 8.96
N SER A 258 6.71 -13.67 9.01
CA SER A 258 5.28 -13.98 9.24
C SER A 258 4.61 -14.83 8.15
N ILE A 259 4.06 -15.99 8.54
CA ILE A 259 2.95 -16.65 7.82
C ILE A 259 1.70 -15.83 8.13
N VAL A 260 1.12 -15.16 7.14
CA VAL A 260 -0.23 -14.60 7.31
C VAL A 260 -1.21 -15.73 7.00
N GLY A 261 -1.81 -16.28 8.04
CA GLY A 261 -2.89 -17.26 7.91
C GLY A 261 -2.66 -18.51 8.74
N ASN A 262 -3.69 -18.88 9.49
CA ASN A 262 -3.79 -20.15 10.20
C ASN A 262 -3.84 -21.29 9.17
N ALA A 263 -2.69 -21.76 8.72
CA ALA A 263 -2.61 -22.73 7.64
C ALA A 263 -1.95 -24.01 8.14
N THR A 264 -2.79 -24.92 8.64
CA THR A 264 -2.61 -26.36 8.38
C THR A 264 -2.57 -26.68 6.87
N ASN A 265 -2.81 -25.69 6.00
CA ASN A 265 -2.61 -25.77 4.56
C ASN A 265 -1.17 -25.44 4.17
N MET A 266 -0.46 -26.50 3.85
CA MET A 266 0.97 -26.57 3.55
C MET A 266 1.37 -25.95 2.19
N TRP A 267 0.80 -24.84 1.74
CA TRP A 267 0.95 -24.35 0.35
C TRP A 267 1.57 -22.94 0.24
N GLY A 268 2.10 -22.37 1.33
CA GLY A 268 2.52 -20.97 1.42
C GLY A 268 3.80 -20.63 0.65
N ASP A 269 4.89 -21.39 0.86
CA ASP A 269 6.15 -21.22 0.12
C ASP A 269 6.44 -22.52 -0.64
N GLN A 270 6.26 -22.49 -1.96
CA GLN A 270 6.59 -23.63 -2.80
C GLN A 270 7.69 -23.30 -3.78
N VAL A 271 8.63 -24.22 -3.93
CA VAL A 271 9.42 -24.33 -5.15
C VAL A 271 8.99 -25.55 -5.89
N SER A 272 8.36 -25.33 -7.03
CA SER A 272 8.16 -26.39 -8.00
C SER A 272 9.40 -26.47 -8.88
N ILE A 273 9.96 -27.67 -8.92
CA ILE A 273 10.94 -28.12 -9.88
C ILE A 273 10.20 -29.04 -10.84
N SER A 274 9.79 -28.50 -11.99
CA SER A 274 9.28 -29.35 -13.06
C SER A 274 10.44 -29.83 -13.92
N MET A 275 10.50 -31.15 -14.12
CA MET A 275 11.40 -31.82 -15.07
C MET A 275 10.49 -32.64 -16.00
N GLY A 276 10.01 -31.99 -17.04
CA GLY A 276 8.91 -32.49 -17.85
C GLY A 276 8.96 -32.03 -19.30
N GLY A 277 8.40 -32.84 -20.20
CA GLY A 277 8.13 -32.47 -21.59
C GLY A 277 6.68 -32.02 -21.78
N ARG A 278 6.41 -31.26 -22.84
CA ARG A 278 5.06 -30.84 -23.25
C ARG A 278 4.34 -32.01 -23.91
N PHE A 279 3.29 -32.55 -23.32
CA PHE A 279 2.48 -33.60 -23.94
C PHE A 279 1.21 -33.01 -24.55
N ILE A 280 0.73 -33.58 -25.65
CA ILE A 280 -0.58 -33.22 -26.20
C ILE A 280 -1.61 -34.10 -25.52
N ASN A 281 -2.50 -33.50 -24.74
CA ASN A 281 -3.62 -34.20 -24.13
C ASN A 281 -4.49 -34.80 -25.24
N ALA A 282 -4.59 -36.12 -25.28
CA ALA A 282 -5.30 -36.84 -26.33
C ALA A 282 -6.83 -36.59 -26.34
N LYS A 283 -7.41 -36.08 -25.23
CA LYS A 283 -8.84 -35.74 -25.14
C LYS A 283 -9.14 -34.28 -25.46
N THR A 284 -8.28 -33.35 -25.04
CA THR A 284 -8.56 -31.91 -25.16
C THR A 284 -7.77 -31.23 -26.28
N GLY A 285 -6.76 -31.90 -26.84
CA GLY A 285 -5.82 -31.30 -27.80
C GLY A 285 -4.92 -30.21 -27.20
N SER A 286 -5.03 -29.96 -25.89
CA SER A 286 -4.26 -28.96 -25.18
C SER A 286 -2.85 -29.48 -24.87
N PRO A 287 -1.81 -28.63 -24.95
CA PRO A 287 -0.53 -28.94 -24.35
C PRO A 287 -0.65 -28.98 -22.82
N ASP A 288 -0.47 -30.16 -22.21
CA ASP A 288 -0.36 -30.33 -20.76
C ASP A 288 1.11 -30.60 -20.39
N TYR A 289 1.52 -30.07 -19.24
CA TYR A 289 2.85 -30.28 -18.68
C TYR A 289 2.81 -31.53 -17.80
N GLY A 290 3.61 -32.55 -18.15
CA GLY A 290 3.76 -33.74 -17.32
C GLY A 290 4.97 -33.64 -16.39
N TYR A 291 4.76 -34.00 -15.12
CA TYR A 291 5.71 -34.17 -14.01
C TYR A 291 6.29 -32.90 -13.38
N ALA A 292 5.92 -32.69 -12.13
CA ALA A 292 6.48 -31.67 -11.25
C ALA A 292 6.89 -32.31 -9.92
N VAL A 293 8.11 -32.00 -9.47
CA VAL A 293 8.55 -32.17 -8.09
C VAL A 293 8.31 -30.84 -7.39
N SER A 294 7.33 -30.79 -6.50
CA SER A 294 7.03 -29.61 -5.70
C SER A 294 7.58 -29.77 -4.29
N PHE A 295 8.28 -28.73 -3.83
CA PHE A 295 8.69 -28.56 -2.46
C PHE A 295 7.75 -27.61 -1.78
N ILE A 296 7.36 -28.00 -0.58
CA ILE A 296 6.53 -27.22 0.32
C ILE A 296 7.40 -26.88 1.51
N ILE A 297 7.45 -25.60 1.88
CA ILE A 297 8.29 -25.17 2.99
C ILE A 297 7.49 -24.25 3.89
N ALA A 298 7.61 -24.47 5.18
CA ALA A 298 7.05 -23.65 6.24
C ALA A 298 8.09 -23.46 7.36
N THR A 299 7.70 -22.75 8.42
CA THR A 299 8.57 -22.44 9.56
C THR A 299 9.16 -23.69 10.22
N ASN A 300 8.35 -24.74 10.38
CA ASN A 300 8.72 -25.98 11.07
C ASN A 300 8.38 -27.23 10.25
N THR A 301 8.09 -27.07 8.95
CA THR A 301 7.65 -28.17 8.09
C THR A 301 8.32 -28.08 6.74
N ILE A 302 8.79 -29.23 6.23
CA ILE A 302 9.21 -29.39 4.84
C ILE A 302 8.39 -30.54 4.25
N GLY A 303 7.65 -30.26 3.20
CA GLY A 303 6.97 -31.24 2.37
C GLY A 303 7.69 -31.47 1.06
N VAL A 304 7.76 -32.73 0.64
CA VAL A 304 8.13 -33.12 -0.72
C VAL A 304 6.88 -33.72 -1.34
N GLU A 305 6.47 -33.19 -2.48
CA GLU A 305 5.37 -33.70 -3.27
C GLU A 305 5.85 -33.94 -4.69
N ILE A 306 5.67 -35.15 -5.19
CA ILE A 306 5.99 -35.50 -6.57
C ILE A 306 4.66 -35.85 -7.21
N ALA A 307 4.25 -35.05 -8.19
CA ALA A 307 2.92 -35.14 -8.79
C ALA A 307 3.00 -35.41 -10.30
N VAL A 308 2.07 -36.25 -10.75
CA VAL A 308 1.82 -36.57 -12.16
C VAL A 308 0.48 -35.97 -12.57
N ASP A 309 0.50 -34.87 -13.33
CA ASP A 309 -0.69 -34.40 -14.02
C ASP A 309 -0.89 -35.27 -15.26
N ALA A 310 -1.91 -36.14 -15.23
CA ALA A 310 -2.27 -36.99 -16.35
C ALA A 310 -3.58 -36.49 -16.98
N PRO A 311 -3.72 -36.50 -18.32
CA PRO A 311 -4.82 -35.88 -19.05
C PRO A 311 -6.23 -36.42 -18.71
N ASN A 312 -6.33 -37.49 -17.91
CA ASN A 312 -7.55 -38.25 -17.63
C ASN A 312 -7.72 -38.69 -16.17
N ASN A 313 -6.84 -38.27 -15.24
CA ASN A 313 -6.90 -38.73 -13.86
C ASN A 313 -7.06 -37.55 -12.88
N PRO A 314 -8.27 -37.27 -12.37
CA PRO A 314 -8.49 -36.23 -11.36
C PRO A 314 -7.84 -36.56 -9.99
N GLN A 315 -7.23 -37.73 -9.84
CA GLN A 315 -6.40 -38.15 -8.70
C GLN A 315 -5.01 -38.58 -9.19
N GLY A 316 -4.25 -37.65 -9.79
CA GLY A 316 -2.91 -37.91 -10.34
C GLY A 316 -2.05 -38.79 -9.41
N SER A 317 -1.16 -39.63 -9.95
CA SER A 317 -0.23 -40.39 -9.11
C SER A 317 0.64 -39.40 -8.34
N TYR A 318 0.61 -39.44 -7.02
CA TYR A 318 1.36 -38.51 -6.19
C TYR A 318 2.01 -39.21 -5.02
N ILE A 319 3.26 -38.84 -4.77
CA ILE A 319 4.07 -39.32 -3.66
C ILE A 319 4.40 -38.13 -2.79
N LYS A 320 4.13 -38.27 -1.50
CA LYS A 320 4.28 -37.21 -0.51
C LYS A 320 5.12 -37.67 0.66
N TYR A 321 6.00 -36.79 1.11
CA TYR A 321 6.64 -36.85 2.42
C TYR A 321 6.47 -35.51 3.13
N ILE A 322 6.31 -35.54 4.45
CA ILE A 322 6.23 -34.34 5.28
C ILE A 322 7.13 -34.56 6.50
N ALA A 323 8.14 -33.73 6.65
CA ALA A 323 8.88 -33.57 7.89
C ALA A 323 8.23 -32.42 8.68
N GLU A 324 7.84 -32.68 9.92
CA GLU A 324 7.26 -31.69 10.84
C GLU A 324 8.17 -31.51 12.06
N ASN A 325 7.92 -30.45 12.84
CA ASN A 325 8.70 -30.10 14.04
C ASN A 325 10.18 -29.86 13.75
N LEU A 326 10.48 -29.30 12.58
CA LEU A 326 11.81 -28.88 12.20
C LEU A 326 12.21 -27.61 12.95
N ASP A 327 13.51 -27.46 13.17
CA ASP A 327 14.10 -26.22 13.67
C ASP A 327 13.90 -25.11 12.63
N GLU A 328 13.60 -23.91 13.13
CA GLU A 328 13.47 -22.72 12.29
C GLU A 328 14.83 -22.25 11.75
N ASP A 329 14.81 -21.45 10.68
CA ASP A 329 16.01 -20.86 10.06
C ASP A 329 17.17 -21.86 9.85
N THR A 330 16.85 -23.12 9.57
CA THR A 330 17.79 -24.23 9.56
C THR A 330 17.79 -24.90 8.19
N TYR A 331 18.99 -25.23 7.70
CA TYR A 331 19.12 -25.94 6.43
C TYR A 331 18.92 -27.44 6.59
N TYR A 332 18.10 -27.99 5.71
CA TYR A 332 17.84 -29.41 5.55
C TYR A 332 18.21 -29.88 4.15
N ASP A 333 18.67 -31.12 4.10
CA ASP A 333 19.14 -31.75 2.90
C ASP A 333 18.10 -32.73 2.41
N ILE A 334 17.73 -32.61 1.15
CA ILE A 334 16.70 -33.45 0.57
C ILE A 334 17.28 -34.06 -0.69
N ALA A 335 17.06 -35.37 -0.82
CA ALA A 335 17.35 -36.07 -2.05
C ALA A 335 16.15 -36.90 -2.47
N ILE A 336 15.90 -36.92 -3.76
CA ILE A 336 14.85 -37.72 -4.37
C ILE A 336 15.54 -38.62 -5.39
N GLN A 337 15.37 -39.92 -5.20
CA GLN A 337 15.88 -40.94 -6.09
C GLN A 337 14.72 -41.59 -6.82
N CYS A 338 14.82 -41.67 -8.14
CA CYS A 338 14.02 -42.59 -8.90
C CYS A 338 14.92 -43.74 -9.34
N VAL A 339 14.64 -44.94 -8.84
CA VAL A 339 15.35 -46.20 -9.10
C VAL A 339 14.45 -47.21 -9.78
N ASN A 340 15.05 -48.32 -10.22
CA ASN A 340 14.34 -49.48 -10.76
C ASN A 340 13.39 -49.14 -11.91
N ARG A 341 13.82 -48.25 -12.81
CA ARG A 341 13.08 -47.93 -14.02
C ARG A 341 12.65 -49.19 -14.76
N SER A 342 11.34 -49.31 -14.99
CA SER A 342 10.78 -50.36 -15.86
C SER A 342 9.77 -49.79 -16.84
N LEU A 343 9.64 -50.42 -18.00
CA LEU A 343 8.65 -50.04 -19.01
C LEU A 343 7.47 -51.01 -18.95
N GLN A 344 6.27 -50.46 -18.99
CA GLN A 344 5.02 -51.20 -19.08
C GLN A 344 4.23 -50.68 -20.29
N THR A 345 4.06 -51.54 -21.29
CA THR A 345 3.18 -51.24 -22.42
C THR A 345 1.72 -51.45 -22.01
N THR A 346 0.90 -50.41 -22.13
CA THR A 346 -0.56 -50.46 -21.88
C THR A 346 -1.32 -50.11 -23.16
N SER A 347 -2.64 -50.33 -23.18
CA SER A 347 -3.50 -49.95 -24.31
C SER A 347 -3.45 -48.46 -24.64
N ASP A 348 -3.09 -47.64 -23.66
CA ASP A 348 -3.15 -46.18 -23.74
C ASP A 348 -1.75 -45.56 -23.93
N GLY A 349 -0.71 -46.38 -24.12
CA GLY A 349 0.68 -45.95 -24.34
C GLY A 349 1.71 -46.72 -23.51
N VAL A 350 2.99 -46.37 -23.70
CA VAL A 350 4.09 -46.88 -22.87
C VAL A 350 4.14 -46.09 -21.57
N LYS A 351 4.10 -46.80 -20.45
CA LYS A 351 4.28 -46.24 -19.12
C LYS A 351 5.66 -46.59 -18.60
N VAL A 352 6.31 -45.66 -17.91
CA VAL A 352 7.50 -45.88 -17.13
C VAL A 352 7.11 -46.01 -15.67
N ASN A 353 7.59 -47.04 -14.99
CA ASN A 353 7.47 -47.17 -13.54
C ASN A 353 8.83 -46.89 -12.91
N PHE A 354 8.80 -46.17 -11.79
CA PHE A 354 9.98 -45.92 -10.97
C PHE A 354 9.64 -46.22 -9.52
N ASP A 355 10.60 -46.77 -8.81
CA ASP A 355 10.60 -46.71 -7.35
C ASP A 355 11.13 -45.34 -6.95
N VAL A 356 10.45 -44.68 -6.03
CA VAL A 356 10.79 -43.34 -5.55
C VAL A 356 11.23 -43.46 -4.10
N GLU A 357 12.45 -43.03 -3.84
CA GLU A 357 13.02 -42.95 -2.50
C GLU A 357 13.29 -41.49 -2.16
N VAL A 358 12.76 -41.04 -1.03
CA VAL A 358 13.03 -39.71 -0.49
C VAL A 358 14.00 -39.86 0.67
N PHE A 359 15.03 -39.02 0.69
CA PHE A 359 15.98 -38.92 1.79
C PHE A 359 15.87 -37.53 2.40
N PHE A 360 15.83 -37.49 3.73
CA PHE A 360 15.85 -36.27 4.52
C PHE A 360 17.06 -36.30 5.45
N ASN A 361 17.96 -35.32 5.34
CA ASN A 361 19.26 -35.28 6.03
C ASN A 361 20.07 -36.58 5.88
N GLY A 362 20.03 -37.18 4.69
CA GLY A 362 20.73 -38.42 4.37
C GLY A 362 20.07 -39.71 4.88
N VAL A 363 18.90 -39.62 5.51
CA VAL A 363 18.12 -40.78 5.98
C VAL A 363 16.93 -41.01 5.06
N GLN A 364 16.74 -42.24 4.58
CA GLN A 364 15.58 -42.62 3.78
C GLN A 364 14.30 -42.51 4.63
N VAL A 365 13.28 -41.84 4.10
CA VAL A 365 12.01 -41.59 4.81
C VAL A 365 10.83 -42.26 4.09
N PRO A 366 9.80 -42.70 4.84
CA PRO A 366 8.62 -43.31 4.24
C PRO A 366 7.78 -42.27 3.50
N THR A 367 7.21 -42.67 2.37
CA THR A 367 6.36 -41.83 1.54
C THR A 367 4.94 -42.38 1.45
N VAL A 368 3.97 -41.48 1.24
CA VAL A 368 2.54 -41.81 1.18
C VAL A 368 1.89 -41.21 -0.07
N ASN A 369 0.80 -41.81 -0.53
CA ASN A 369 -0.14 -41.12 -1.41
C ASN A 369 -0.95 -40.13 -0.56
N GLY A 370 -1.76 -39.25 -1.14
CA GLY A 370 -2.53 -38.31 -0.29
C GLY A 370 -3.85 -38.80 0.23
N ASP A 371 -4.15 -40.09 0.11
CA ASP A 371 -5.03 -40.76 1.05
C ASP A 371 -4.28 -41.19 2.34
N GLY A 372 -2.97 -40.93 2.42
CA GLY A 372 -2.11 -41.26 3.55
C GLY A 372 -1.58 -42.70 3.53
N ASN A 373 -1.83 -43.46 2.46
CA ASN A 373 -1.39 -44.85 2.35
C ASN A 373 0.08 -44.93 1.90
N PRO A 374 0.90 -45.83 2.47
CA PRO A 374 2.28 -46.03 2.04
C PRO A 374 2.37 -46.31 0.53
N VAL A 375 3.24 -45.57 -0.15
CA VAL A 375 3.51 -45.76 -1.58
C VAL A 375 4.97 -45.42 -1.85
N SER A 376 5.66 -46.26 -2.60
CA SER A 376 7.05 -46.04 -3.01
C SER A 376 7.26 -46.21 -4.51
N THR A 377 6.19 -46.43 -5.27
CA THR A 377 6.23 -46.65 -6.72
C THR A 377 5.41 -45.60 -7.42
N MET A 378 5.97 -44.98 -8.46
CA MET A 378 5.27 -44.03 -9.32
C MET A 378 5.16 -44.59 -10.74
N GLN A 379 4.00 -44.38 -11.35
CA GLN A 379 3.75 -44.74 -12.75
C GLN A 379 3.47 -43.48 -13.58
N VAL A 380 4.19 -43.38 -14.70
CA VAL A 380 4.24 -42.19 -15.56
C VAL A 380 4.14 -42.60 -17.03
N TYR A 381 3.60 -41.79 -17.94
CA TYR A 381 3.70 -42.04 -19.39
C TYR A 381 5.09 -41.68 -19.93
N GLU A 382 5.65 -42.51 -20.81
CA GLU A 382 6.95 -42.25 -21.44
C GLU A 382 6.88 -41.01 -22.35
N SER A 383 7.82 -40.07 -22.15
CA SER A 383 8.02 -38.93 -23.07
C SER A 383 9.25 -39.16 -23.93
N LEU A 384 9.14 -38.85 -25.21
CA LEU A 384 10.29 -38.73 -26.12
C LEU A 384 10.81 -37.28 -26.23
N LEU A 385 10.22 -36.35 -25.48
CA LEU A 385 10.58 -34.93 -25.55
C LEU A 385 11.63 -34.57 -24.48
N PRO A 386 12.61 -33.70 -24.81
CA PRO A 386 13.54 -33.16 -23.83
C PRO A 386 12.78 -32.43 -22.71
N CYS A 387 13.33 -32.46 -21.49
CA CYS A 387 12.74 -31.78 -20.35
C CYS A 387 13.28 -30.37 -20.21
N ALA A 388 12.45 -29.45 -19.74
CA ALA A 388 12.88 -28.17 -19.19
C ALA A 388 13.02 -28.31 -17.67
N PHE A 389 13.84 -27.44 -17.10
CA PHE A 389 13.87 -27.18 -15.68
C PHE A 389 13.10 -25.88 -15.44
N ILE A 390 12.10 -25.94 -14.56
CA ILE A 390 11.24 -24.80 -14.24
C ILE A 390 11.38 -24.53 -12.75
N TRP A 391 11.66 -23.28 -12.39
CA TRP A 391 11.50 -22.78 -11.04
C TRP A 391 10.33 -21.82 -10.97
N THR A 392 9.36 -22.16 -10.12
CA THR A 392 8.33 -21.24 -9.70
C THR A 392 8.35 -21.13 -8.19
N GLY A 393 8.57 -19.92 -7.68
CA GLY A 393 8.09 -19.57 -6.35
C GLY A 393 6.58 -19.39 -6.45
N GLY A 394 5.78 -20.28 -5.88
CA GLY A 394 4.33 -20.26 -6.11
C GLY A 394 3.51 -20.86 -4.99
N GLY A 395 2.87 -20.01 -4.20
CA GLY A 395 1.63 -20.38 -3.49
C GLY A 395 0.43 -19.95 -4.33
N GLY A 396 -0.46 -20.88 -4.67
CA GLY A 396 -1.72 -20.63 -5.41
C GLY A 396 -2.77 -19.80 -4.67
N TYR A 397 -2.41 -19.22 -3.53
CA TYR A 397 -3.22 -18.24 -2.82
C TYR A 397 -2.28 -17.16 -2.34
N GLY A 398 -2.52 -15.92 -2.76
CA GLY A 398 -1.70 -14.77 -2.42
C GLY A 398 -1.45 -14.68 -0.91
N ALA A 399 -0.30 -15.16 -0.46
CA ALA A 399 0.20 -14.99 0.90
C ALA A 399 1.68 -15.36 0.90
N ALA A 400 2.50 -14.36 1.17
CA ALA A 400 3.94 -14.41 1.36
C ALA A 400 4.77 -14.53 0.09
N GLY A 401 5.45 -13.44 -0.27
CA GLY A 401 6.62 -13.55 -1.13
C GLY A 401 7.55 -14.59 -0.49
N SER A 402 7.75 -15.71 -1.16
CA SER A 402 8.36 -16.87 -0.53
C SER A 402 9.78 -16.56 -0.12
N ARG A 403 10.08 -16.51 1.19
CA ARG A 403 11.44 -16.34 1.73
C ARG A 403 12.20 -17.66 1.69
N LEU A 404 12.13 -18.33 0.55
CA LEU A 404 12.81 -19.58 0.34
C LEU A 404 14.28 -19.31 0.06
N ALA A 405 15.15 -19.83 0.93
CA ALA A 405 16.57 -19.91 0.68
C ALA A 405 16.94 -21.31 0.17
N MET A 406 17.52 -21.37 -1.03
CA MET A 406 18.13 -22.57 -1.58
C MET A 406 19.65 -22.42 -1.60
N ASN A 407 20.34 -23.49 -1.23
CA ASN A 407 21.80 -23.52 -1.18
C ASN A 407 22.35 -24.67 -2.05
N GLY A 408 22.08 -24.57 -3.35
CA GLY A 408 22.59 -25.48 -4.37
C GLY A 408 21.52 -26.43 -4.87
N ILE A 409 21.64 -26.78 -6.15
CA ILE A 409 20.89 -27.90 -6.74
C ILE A 409 21.82 -28.70 -7.65
N ARG A 410 21.67 -30.01 -7.61
CA ARG A 410 22.28 -30.90 -8.58
C ARG A 410 21.34 -32.03 -8.98
N ALA A 411 21.46 -32.45 -10.23
CA ALA A 411 20.84 -33.67 -10.71
C ALA A 411 21.93 -34.62 -11.24
N THR A 412 21.85 -35.87 -10.80
CA THR A 412 22.79 -36.93 -11.14
C THR A 412 22.07 -38.06 -11.85
N LYS A 413 22.67 -38.57 -12.92
CA LYS A 413 22.18 -39.71 -13.70
C LYS A 413 22.98 -40.96 -13.33
N ARG A 414 22.34 -42.14 -13.42
CA ARG A 414 23.00 -43.41 -13.08
C ARG A 414 24.20 -43.71 -13.97
N ILE A 415 24.07 -43.47 -15.28
CA ILE A 415 25.18 -43.61 -16.22
C ILE A 415 25.90 -42.27 -16.35
N GLY A 416 27.20 -42.26 -16.07
CA GLY A 416 28.05 -41.07 -16.21
C GLY A 416 27.95 -40.07 -15.06
N GLY A 417 27.26 -40.41 -13.96
CA GLY A 417 27.20 -39.61 -12.73
C GLY A 417 27.64 -40.36 -11.48
N ARG A 418 27.64 -39.68 -10.33
CA ARG A 418 27.95 -40.26 -8.99
C ARG A 418 26.94 -41.31 -8.50
N TYR A 419 25.75 -41.32 -9.08
CA TYR A 419 24.61 -42.12 -8.65
C TYR A 419 24.72 -43.57 -9.15
N SER A 420 24.75 -44.55 -8.24
CA SER A 420 24.70 -45.98 -8.52
C SER A 420 23.61 -46.65 -7.68
N ASN A 421 23.28 -47.92 -7.94
CA ASN A 421 22.15 -48.63 -7.33
C ASN A 421 22.18 -48.80 -5.80
N ASP A 422 23.22 -48.33 -5.11
CA ASP A 422 23.35 -48.36 -3.65
C ASP A 422 23.82 -46.99 -3.10
N TYR A 423 23.59 -45.91 -3.85
CA TYR A 423 24.01 -44.57 -3.46
C TYR A 423 23.12 -44.00 -2.36
N THR A 424 23.67 -43.84 -1.15
CA THR A 424 23.06 -43.02 -0.11
C THR A 424 23.54 -41.57 -0.24
N PRO A 425 22.65 -40.58 -0.42
CA PRO A 425 23.01 -39.17 -0.49
C PRO A 425 23.70 -38.74 0.80
N ALA A 426 24.91 -38.20 0.67
CA ALA A 426 25.64 -37.67 1.81
C ALA A 426 25.06 -36.29 2.21
N PRO A 427 24.99 -35.97 3.52
CA PRO A 427 24.63 -34.64 3.97
C PRO A 427 25.59 -33.57 3.44
N PHE A 428 25.02 -32.40 3.20
CA PHE A 428 25.69 -31.20 2.80
C PHE A 428 26.49 -30.64 4.03
N THR A 429 27.82 -30.62 3.93
CA THR A 429 28.74 -30.03 4.94
C THR A 429 28.87 -28.49 4.92
N THR A 430 28.34 -27.79 5.93
CA THR A 430 28.40 -26.32 6.10
C THR A 430 29.80 -25.72 5.85
N GLY A 431 29.86 -24.56 5.17
CA GLY A 431 31.05 -23.72 5.06
C GLY A 431 32.14 -24.21 4.08
N ALA A 432 32.02 -25.42 3.52
CA ALA A 432 32.94 -25.94 2.51
C ALA A 432 32.31 -25.96 1.11
N SER A 433 33.14 -25.78 0.07
CA SER A 433 32.77 -26.21 -1.28
C SER A 433 32.64 -27.74 -1.25
N ASP A 434 31.46 -28.28 -1.54
CA ASP A 434 31.26 -29.72 -1.49
C ASP A 434 32.14 -30.38 -2.58
N PRO A 435 33.03 -31.33 -2.19
CA PRO A 435 33.99 -31.95 -3.11
C PRO A 435 33.32 -32.86 -4.15
N TYR A 436 32.04 -33.18 -4.00
CA TYR A 436 31.30 -34.13 -4.83
C TYR A 436 30.55 -33.48 -6.01
N TRP A 437 30.88 -32.23 -6.33
CA TRP A 437 30.27 -31.47 -7.45
C TRP A 437 30.90 -31.83 -8.81
N SER A 438 31.99 -32.61 -8.84
CA SER A 438 32.53 -33.16 -10.08
C SER A 438 31.77 -34.44 -10.48
N ASN A 439 31.30 -34.52 -11.74
CA ASN A 439 30.57 -35.65 -12.35
C ASN A 439 29.06 -35.72 -12.04
N VAL A 440 28.37 -34.61 -12.27
CA VAL A 440 26.90 -34.49 -12.18
C VAL A 440 26.35 -34.02 -13.53
N ALA A 441 25.11 -34.40 -13.84
CA ALA A 441 24.50 -34.09 -15.13
C ALA A 441 24.00 -32.65 -15.21
N PHE A 442 23.64 -32.05 -14.08
CA PHE A 442 23.17 -30.68 -13.95
C PHE A 442 23.65 -30.11 -12.62
N LEU A 443 24.20 -28.89 -12.63
CA LEU A 443 24.83 -28.34 -11.43
C LEU A 443 24.72 -26.83 -11.34
N VAL A 444 23.95 -26.34 -10.37
CA VAL A 444 23.82 -24.90 -10.13
C VAL A 444 24.28 -24.58 -8.72
N PRO A 445 25.51 -24.06 -8.56
CA PRO A 445 26.00 -23.62 -7.27
C PRO A 445 25.40 -22.25 -6.94
N MET A 446 24.97 -22.08 -5.69
CA MET A 446 24.41 -20.81 -5.20
C MET A 446 25.51 -19.91 -4.60
N ASN A 447 26.66 -19.81 -5.27
CA ASN A 447 27.85 -19.09 -4.78
C ASN A 447 28.35 -18.01 -5.76
N HIS A 448 27.47 -17.46 -6.59
CA HIS A 448 27.79 -16.41 -7.56
C HIS A 448 27.27 -15.03 -7.12
N ALA A 449 27.93 -13.97 -7.57
CA ALA A 449 27.70 -12.58 -7.12
C ALA A 449 26.59 -11.82 -7.87
N THR A 450 25.91 -12.43 -8.84
CA THR A 450 24.97 -11.72 -9.74
C THR A 450 23.65 -12.46 -9.88
N ASN A 451 22.57 -11.71 -10.09
CA ASN A 451 21.23 -12.21 -10.41
C ASN A 451 21.29 -13.09 -11.67
N GLY A 452 21.35 -14.41 -11.48
CA GLY A 452 21.47 -15.37 -12.56
C GLY A 452 22.08 -16.68 -12.07
N PHE A 453 21.55 -17.78 -12.58
CA PHE A 453 22.09 -19.10 -12.29
C PHE A 453 23.03 -19.51 -13.41
N LYS A 454 24.13 -20.17 -13.08
CA LYS A 454 25.00 -20.80 -14.06
C LYS A 454 25.06 -22.28 -13.78
N ASP A 455 24.70 -23.04 -14.80
CA ASP A 455 25.01 -24.46 -14.81
C ASP A 455 26.50 -24.65 -15.07
N VAL A 456 27.21 -25.26 -14.13
CA VAL A 456 28.67 -25.46 -14.19
C VAL A 456 29.05 -26.91 -14.48
N SER A 457 28.08 -27.77 -14.82
CA SER A 457 28.37 -29.15 -15.22
C SER A 457 29.05 -29.22 -16.60
N PRO A 458 29.61 -30.38 -16.98
CA PRO A 458 29.96 -30.66 -18.37
C PRO A 458 28.73 -30.50 -19.27
N ASN A 459 28.87 -29.82 -20.41
CA ASN A 459 27.77 -29.44 -21.32
C ASN A 459 26.65 -28.65 -20.60
N PRO A 460 26.92 -27.38 -20.25
CA PRO A 460 26.00 -26.56 -19.45
C PRO A 460 24.73 -26.21 -20.23
N VAL A 461 23.61 -26.15 -19.51
CA VAL A 461 22.33 -25.64 -20.04
C VAL A 461 22.24 -24.15 -19.75
N THR A 462 21.76 -23.38 -20.73
CA THR A 462 21.48 -21.95 -20.52
C THR A 462 20.31 -21.80 -19.56
N LEU A 463 20.57 -21.12 -18.44
CA LEU A 463 19.57 -20.76 -17.44
C LEU A 463 19.19 -19.29 -17.64
N GLU A 464 17.90 -19.02 -17.85
CA GLU A 464 17.33 -17.68 -17.92
C GLU A 464 16.43 -17.46 -16.70
N THR A 465 16.83 -16.56 -15.80
CA THR A 465 15.98 -16.14 -14.69
C THR A 465 14.99 -15.09 -15.16
N LYS A 466 13.70 -15.43 -15.21
CA LYS A 466 12.62 -14.47 -15.51
C LYS A 466 12.05 -13.80 -14.24
N ALA A 467 12.33 -14.34 -13.05
CA ALA A 467 12.01 -13.77 -11.74
C ALA A 467 13.29 -13.31 -11.00
N GLN A 468 13.15 -12.39 -10.03
CA GLN A 468 14.29 -11.89 -9.26
C GLN A 468 14.77 -12.93 -8.22
N THR A 469 16.06 -13.23 -8.29
CA THR A 469 16.81 -14.04 -7.33
C THR A 469 17.92 -13.18 -6.76
N ILE A 470 18.05 -13.15 -5.42
CA ILE A 470 19.12 -12.42 -4.73
C ILE A 470 20.10 -13.42 -4.11
N MET A 471 21.38 -13.16 -4.27
CA MET A 471 22.46 -13.93 -3.66
C MET A 471 22.88 -13.26 -2.35
N LYS A 472 22.80 -13.97 -1.21
CA LYS A 472 23.22 -13.46 0.10
C LYS A 472 24.32 -14.31 0.69
N SER A 473 25.20 -13.68 1.48
CA SER A 473 26.16 -14.42 2.30
C SER A 473 25.42 -15.12 3.44
N GLU A 474 25.75 -16.38 3.70
CA GLU A 474 25.06 -17.20 4.68
C GLU A 474 26.05 -18.17 5.33
N ALA A 475 26.23 -18.06 6.64
CA ALA A 475 27.28 -18.80 7.37
C ALA A 475 27.05 -20.31 7.38
N HIS A 476 25.77 -20.72 7.40
CA HIS A 476 25.39 -22.13 7.41
C HIS A 476 25.27 -22.74 6.01
N ALA A 477 25.37 -21.91 4.97
CA ALA A 477 25.33 -22.32 3.58
C ALA A 477 26.69 -22.86 3.10
N HIS A 478 26.64 -23.80 2.16
CA HIS A 478 27.78 -24.23 1.37
C HIS A 478 28.38 -23.10 0.57
N GLY A 479 29.70 -22.99 0.61
CA GLY A 479 30.42 -21.92 -0.08
C GLY A 479 30.07 -20.52 0.44
N GLY A 480 29.39 -20.41 1.59
CA GLY A 480 29.09 -19.15 2.27
C GLY A 480 27.99 -18.31 1.64
N GLN A 481 27.19 -18.85 0.71
CA GLN A 481 26.15 -18.08 0.01
C GLN A 481 24.89 -18.90 -0.29
N ALA A 482 23.74 -18.24 -0.33
CA ALA A 482 22.46 -18.85 -0.71
C ALA A 482 21.65 -17.93 -1.64
N ALA A 483 20.87 -18.57 -2.51
CA ALA A 483 19.92 -17.90 -3.38
C ALA A 483 18.59 -17.76 -2.64
N TYR A 484 18.09 -16.53 -2.58
CA TYR A 484 16.78 -16.22 -2.05
C TYR A 484 15.88 -15.76 -3.17
N PHE A 485 14.72 -16.39 -3.24
CA PHE A 485 13.62 -15.95 -4.06
C PHE A 485 12.80 -14.98 -3.18
N TYR A 486 12.27 -13.92 -3.74
CA TYR A 486 11.58 -12.88 -2.97
C TYR A 486 10.44 -12.34 -3.80
N SER A 487 9.36 -11.83 -3.17
CA SER A 487 8.42 -10.90 -3.81
C SER A 487 8.12 -9.61 -3.02
N PRO A 488 9.09 -8.68 -2.95
CA PRO A 488 8.81 -7.28 -2.65
C PRO A 488 9.37 -6.33 -3.72
N LEU A 489 8.59 -5.34 -4.15
CA LEU A 489 9.00 -4.47 -5.27
C LEU A 489 10.15 -3.51 -4.92
N LEU A 490 10.03 -2.81 -3.79
CA LEU A 490 11.07 -1.94 -3.24
C LEU A 490 11.21 -2.25 -1.74
N VAL A 491 12.44 -2.52 -1.30
CA VAL A 491 12.75 -2.89 0.10
C VAL A 491 13.69 -1.86 0.69
N VAL A 492 13.34 -1.31 1.85
CA VAL A 492 14.32 -0.68 2.74
C VAL A 492 14.81 -1.76 3.68
N ASN A 493 16.13 -1.96 3.74
CA ASN A 493 16.72 -3.01 4.55
C ASN A 493 16.28 -2.90 6.02
N GLY A 494 16.10 -4.05 6.66
CA GLY A 494 15.72 -4.12 8.06
C GLY A 494 16.80 -3.55 8.97
N ASP A 495 16.36 -2.78 9.95
CA ASP A 495 17.22 -2.12 10.94
C ASP A 495 16.44 -1.94 12.25
N GLU A 496 17.12 -2.04 13.40
CA GLU A 496 16.51 -1.84 14.73
C GLU A 496 15.87 -0.45 14.88
N PHE A 497 16.37 0.52 14.13
CA PHE A 497 15.83 1.86 14.11
C PHE A 497 14.36 1.93 13.65
N PHE A 498 13.91 0.98 12.82
CA PHE A 498 12.50 0.84 12.42
C PHE A 498 11.63 0.08 13.44
N ASN A 499 12.22 -0.38 14.54
CA ASN A 499 11.46 -0.93 15.65
C ASN A 499 10.78 0.22 16.42
N PHE A 500 9.47 0.34 16.23
CA PHE A 500 8.65 1.39 16.83
C PHE A 500 7.99 0.98 18.15
N ASN A 501 8.41 -0.14 18.74
CA ASN A 501 7.98 -0.51 20.08
C ASN A 501 8.30 0.65 21.05
N ASN A 502 7.29 1.06 21.83
CA ASN A 502 7.38 2.17 22.79
C ASN A 502 7.81 3.52 22.17
N LYS A 503 7.44 3.77 20.91
CA LYS A 503 7.60 5.06 20.25
C LYS A 503 6.27 5.57 19.75
N SER A 504 6.13 6.89 19.75
CA SER A 504 5.09 7.56 18.98
C SER A 504 5.63 7.82 17.58
N PHE A 505 4.79 7.72 16.55
CA PHE A 505 5.25 7.85 15.16
C PHE A 505 4.22 8.47 14.22
N ILE A 506 4.74 9.08 13.16
CA ILE A 506 3.98 9.56 12.01
C ILE A 506 4.54 8.86 10.77
N ILE A 507 3.67 8.22 10.00
CA ILE A 507 3.99 7.66 8.68
C ILE A 507 3.14 8.38 7.65
N GLU A 508 3.76 8.98 6.65
CA GLU A 508 3.10 9.75 5.61
C GLU A 508 3.55 9.27 4.24
N GLY A 509 2.61 9.15 3.31
CA GLY A 509 2.95 8.83 1.93
C GLY A 509 1.86 9.24 0.96
N ARG A 510 2.20 9.22 -0.33
CA ARG A 510 1.26 9.52 -1.40
C ARG A 510 1.28 8.39 -2.41
N ALA A 511 0.12 7.83 -2.69
CA ALA A 511 -0.01 6.68 -3.56
C ALA A 511 -1.13 6.88 -4.59
N LYS A 512 -0.99 6.23 -5.75
CA LYS A 512 -2.04 6.07 -6.75
C LYS A 512 -2.22 4.58 -6.99
N VAL A 513 -3.46 4.11 -7.03
CA VAL A 513 -3.79 2.69 -7.03
C VAL A 513 -4.86 2.43 -8.09
N THR A 514 -4.45 1.92 -9.26
CA THR A 514 -5.33 1.76 -10.44
C THR A 514 -5.93 0.36 -10.59
N SER A 515 -5.55 -0.59 -9.73
CA SER A 515 -6.13 -1.94 -9.67
C SER A 515 -6.56 -2.28 -8.23
N ARG A 516 -6.79 -3.56 -7.88
CA ARG A 516 -7.13 -4.00 -6.53
C ARG A 516 -5.90 -4.55 -5.76
N PRO A 517 -4.98 -3.72 -5.24
CA PRO A 517 -3.85 -4.20 -4.45
C PRO A 517 -4.26 -4.41 -2.99
N ARG A 518 -4.23 -5.66 -2.53
CA ARG A 518 -4.56 -6.01 -1.14
C ARG A 518 -3.58 -5.48 -0.11
N THR A 519 -2.34 -5.18 -0.46
CA THR A 519 -1.38 -4.56 0.46
C THR A 519 -0.39 -3.82 -0.41
N PHE A 520 -0.04 -2.58 -0.06
CA PHE A 520 0.87 -1.76 -0.87
C PHE A 520 2.00 -1.13 -0.05
N PHE A 521 1.90 -1.15 1.28
CA PHE A 521 2.96 -0.74 2.22
C PHE A 521 2.95 -1.68 3.43
N ARG A 522 4.14 -2.05 3.92
CA ARG A 522 4.29 -2.91 5.09
C ARG A 522 5.59 -2.62 5.84
N ILE A 523 5.52 -2.67 7.16
CA ILE A 523 6.67 -2.79 8.06
C ILE A 523 6.67 -4.20 8.61
N ASP A 524 7.74 -4.94 8.38
CA ASP A 524 7.80 -6.36 8.70
C ASP A 524 7.56 -6.64 10.18
N GLY A 525 6.77 -7.66 10.47
CA GLY A 525 6.42 -8.03 11.85
C GLY A 525 5.72 -6.94 12.67
N ALA A 526 5.26 -5.84 12.07
CA ALA A 526 4.64 -4.70 12.78
C ALA A 526 3.27 -4.29 12.25
N MET A 527 3.19 -3.82 11.00
CA MET A 527 1.96 -3.29 10.43
C MET A 527 1.95 -3.33 8.90
N TRP A 528 0.77 -3.29 8.31
CA TRP A 528 0.60 -3.18 6.87
C TRP A 528 -0.62 -2.33 6.51
N LEU A 529 -0.54 -1.74 5.32
CA LEU A 529 -1.57 -0.88 4.75
C LEU A 529 -2.10 -1.52 3.47
N SER A 530 -3.41 -1.70 3.44
CA SER A 530 -4.17 -2.29 2.36
C SER A 530 -5.17 -1.31 1.77
N VAL A 531 -5.44 -1.47 0.48
CA VAL A 531 -6.53 -0.78 -0.20
C VAL A 531 -7.43 -1.83 -0.82
N ASP A 532 -8.60 -2.04 -0.20
CA ASP A 532 -9.66 -2.84 -0.77
C ASP A 532 -10.75 -1.93 -1.33
N GLN A 533 -11.69 -2.50 -2.08
CA GLN A 533 -12.55 -1.81 -3.04
C GLN A 533 -13.16 -0.47 -2.60
N TYR A 534 -13.28 -0.15 -1.30
CA TYR A 534 -13.78 1.14 -0.81
C TYR A 534 -13.02 1.72 0.41
N GLN A 535 -11.89 1.13 0.80
CA GLN A 535 -11.32 1.32 2.14
C GLN A 535 -9.80 1.27 2.13
N LEU A 536 -9.20 2.27 2.75
CA LEU A 536 -7.81 2.20 3.21
C LEU A 536 -7.84 1.57 4.60
N THR A 537 -7.17 0.43 4.76
CA THR A 537 -7.15 -0.32 6.03
C THR A 537 -5.72 -0.48 6.53
N LEU A 538 -5.48 0.01 7.74
CA LEU A 538 -4.29 -0.26 8.53
C LEU A 538 -4.54 -1.51 9.37
N SER A 539 -3.58 -2.42 9.36
CA SER A 539 -3.57 -3.58 10.25
C SER A 539 -2.25 -3.61 11.01
N SER A 540 -2.28 -3.92 12.30
CA SER A 540 -1.08 -4.04 13.13
C SER A 540 -1.20 -5.14 14.17
N TYR A 541 -0.07 -5.73 14.56
CA TYR A 541 -0.01 -6.74 15.61
C TYR A 541 -0.28 -6.15 16.99
N SER A 542 -1.13 -6.83 17.77
CA SER A 542 -1.52 -6.45 19.13
C SER A 542 -0.92 -7.41 20.17
N GLY A 543 0.37 -7.21 20.49
CA GLY A 543 1.09 -7.91 21.57
C GLY A 543 1.91 -9.12 21.10
N GLU A 544 2.30 -10.00 22.03
CA GLU A 544 3.24 -11.12 21.78
C GLU A 544 2.67 -12.31 20.95
N GLY A 545 1.45 -12.19 20.39
CA GLY A 545 0.82 -13.25 19.57
C GLY A 545 0.29 -12.75 18.21
N MET A 546 -0.21 -13.66 17.37
CA MET A 546 -0.72 -13.34 16.00
C MET A 546 -2.10 -12.63 15.97
N ASN A 547 -2.46 -11.91 17.04
CA ASN A 547 -3.66 -11.08 17.03
C ASN A 547 -3.35 -9.77 16.30
N PHE A 548 -4.29 -9.31 15.49
CA PHE A 548 -4.16 -8.04 14.78
C PHE A 548 -5.37 -7.15 15.06
N GLY A 549 -5.10 -5.87 15.29
CA GLY A 549 -6.09 -4.80 15.24
C GLY A 549 -6.18 -4.26 13.82
N THR A 550 -7.37 -3.87 13.40
CA THR A 550 -7.58 -3.16 12.14
C THR A 550 -8.25 -1.82 12.37
N LEU A 551 -7.85 -0.83 11.56
CA LEU A 551 -8.45 0.49 11.49
C LEU A 551 -8.65 0.82 10.03
N SER A 552 -9.90 1.07 9.64
CA SER A 552 -10.25 1.37 8.25
C SER A 552 -10.85 2.77 8.14
N VAL A 553 -10.47 3.48 7.09
CA VAL A 553 -11.12 4.72 6.67
C VAL A 553 -11.83 4.48 5.34
N PHE A 554 -13.14 4.70 5.34
CA PHE A 554 -14.02 4.50 4.18
C PHE A 554 -14.00 5.76 3.30
N HIS A 555 -13.79 5.62 1.99
CA HIS A 555 -13.69 6.77 1.09
C HIS A 555 -14.95 7.02 0.25
N GLY A 556 -16.04 6.27 0.42
CA GLY A 556 -17.27 6.42 -0.36
C GLY A 556 -17.84 5.12 -0.94
N ASP A 557 -18.97 5.22 -1.63
CA ASP A 557 -19.63 4.07 -2.25
C ASP A 557 -18.91 3.55 -3.52
N ALA A 558 -19.52 2.57 -4.18
CA ALA A 558 -18.97 1.95 -5.38
C ALA A 558 -18.63 2.90 -6.52
N TYR A 559 -19.39 3.98 -6.63
CA TYR A 559 -19.29 4.94 -7.72
C TYR A 559 -18.18 5.97 -7.46
N GLU A 560 -18.03 6.42 -6.22
CA GLU A 560 -16.98 7.35 -5.82
C GLU A 560 -15.57 6.74 -5.92
N TRP A 561 -15.44 5.43 -5.69
CA TRP A 561 -14.18 4.69 -5.94
C TRP A 561 -13.74 4.72 -7.39
N GLU A 562 -14.67 4.43 -8.31
CA GLU A 562 -14.38 4.34 -9.74
C GLU A 562 -13.89 5.69 -10.30
N ALA A 563 -14.36 6.80 -9.74
CA ALA A 563 -13.87 8.14 -10.06
C ALA A 563 -12.54 8.51 -9.38
N ALA A 564 -12.13 7.78 -8.33
CA ALA A 564 -10.96 8.07 -7.50
C ALA A 564 -9.73 7.16 -7.77
N LYS A 565 -9.93 5.93 -8.26
CA LYS A 565 -8.87 4.92 -8.46
C LYS A 565 -7.74 5.31 -9.44
N GLU A 566 -7.85 6.43 -10.13
CA GLU A 566 -6.76 6.96 -10.98
C GLU A 566 -6.13 8.25 -10.46
N LYS A 567 -6.43 8.65 -9.22
CA LYS A 567 -5.86 9.84 -8.59
C LYS A 567 -4.91 9.45 -7.48
N TYR A 568 -3.93 10.32 -7.24
CA TYR A 568 -3.12 10.20 -6.04
C TYR A 568 -3.94 10.57 -4.81
N PHE A 569 -3.86 9.73 -3.79
CA PHE A 569 -4.31 10.04 -2.45
C PHE A 569 -3.10 10.13 -1.51
N SER A 570 -3.21 11.00 -0.50
CA SER A 570 -2.29 11.02 0.62
C SER A 570 -2.82 10.09 1.72
N PHE A 571 -1.93 9.34 2.34
CA PHE A 571 -2.24 8.60 3.56
C PHE A 571 -1.33 9.08 4.69
N LYS A 572 -1.87 9.07 5.91
CA LYS A 572 -1.12 9.38 7.12
C LYS A 572 -1.54 8.43 8.24
N ILE A 573 -0.57 7.90 8.96
CA ILE A 573 -0.77 7.11 10.17
C ILE A 573 -0.11 7.91 11.29
N VAL A 574 -0.87 8.16 12.36
CA VAL A 574 -0.36 8.80 13.58
C VAL A 574 -0.62 7.86 14.73
N TYR A 575 0.42 7.49 15.48
CA TYR A 575 0.29 6.70 16.69
C TYR A 575 0.89 7.45 17.87
N GLU A 576 0.07 7.70 18.89
CA GLU A 576 0.48 8.30 20.16
C GLU A 576 0.58 7.22 21.23
N ALA A 577 1.80 6.85 21.61
CA ALA A 577 2.03 5.73 22.52
C ALA A 577 1.50 5.99 23.94
N SER A 578 1.48 7.25 24.39
CA SER A 578 0.97 7.63 25.72
C SER A 578 -0.53 7.38 25.88
N THR A 579 -1.31 7.50 24.81
CA THR A 579 -2.77 7.29 24.80
C THR A 579 -3.16 5.95 24.18
N GLY A 580 -2.27 5.33 23.41
CA GLY A 580 -2.56 4.12 22.61
C GLY A 580 -3.54 4.40 21.46
N ILE A 581 -3.70 5.67 21.07
CA ILE A 581 -4.62 6.07 19.99
C ILE A 581 -3.87 6.07 18.67
N THR A 582 -4.49 5.45 17.66
CA THR A 582 -4.05 5.51 16.27
C THR A 582 -5.06 6.30 15.45
N GLU A 583 -4.57 7.23 14.64
CA GLU A 583 -5.33 7.90 13.59
C GLU A 583 -4.84 7.41 12.21
N LEU A 584 -5.77 6.97 11.36
CA LEU A 584 -5.51 6.65 9.96
C LEU A 584 -6.24 7.66 9.07
N TRP A 585 -5.50 8.25 8.13
CA TRP A 585 -5.99 9.28 7.24
C TRP A 585 -5.96 8.83 5.78
N TYR A 586 -7.01 9.18 5.05
CA TYR A 586 -7.11 9.14 3.59
C TYR A 586 -7.50 10.54 3.11
N ASN A 587 -6.54 11.24 2.50
CA ASN A 587 -6.63 12.67 2.21
C ASN A 587 -7.06 13.47 3.46
N ASP A 588 -8.21 14.14 3.40
CA ASP A 588 -8.75 14.98 4.47
C ASP A 588 -9.72 14.20 5.41
N VAL A 589 -9.87 12.88 5.23
CA VAL A 589 -10.78 12.03 6.01
C VAL A 589 -9.97 11.15 6.95
N LYS A 590 -10.38 11.04 8.23
CA LYS A 590 -9.69 10.21 9.23
C LYS A 590 -10.62 9.22 9.91
N ALA A 591 -10.04 8.12 10.36
CA ALA A 591 -10.60 7.21 11.36
C ALA A 591 -9.63 7.14 12.56
N SER A 592 -10.17 6.94 13.76
CA SER A 592 -9.38 6.86 14.99
C SER A 592 -9.86 5.70 15.85
N ALA A 593 -8.92 4.94 16.43
CA ALA A 593 -9.23 3.88 17.38
C ALA A 593 -8.09 3.71 18.39
N SER A 594 -8.41 3.14 19.56
CA SER A 594 -7.36 2.58 20.41
C SER A 594 -6.82 1.33 19.74
N MET A 595 -5.54 1.34 19.41
CA MET A 595 -4.87 0.25 18.72
C MET A 595 -3.44 0.16 19.22
N GLN A 596 -3.04 -1.03 19.64
CA GLN A 596 -1.65 -1.30 20.01
C GLN A 596 -0.85 -1.61 18.76
N HIS A 597 0.40 -1.15 18.73
CA HIS A 597 1.36 -1.49 17.69
C HIS A 597 2.52 -2.21 18.35
N HIS A 598 2.70 -3.47 17.97
CA HIS A 598 3.82 -4.28 18.40
C HIS A 598 4.63 -4.71 17.18
N CYS A 599 5.95 -4.70 17.32
CA CYS A 599 6.87 -5.26 16.35
C CYS A 599 7.54 -6.52 16.92
N HIS A 600 7.33 -7.65 16.27
CA HIS A 600 7.95 -8.94 16.61
C HIS A 600 9.35 -9.11 16.03
N ASN A 601 9.80 -8.18 15.19
CA ASN A 601 11.11 -8.21 14.57
C ASN A 601 12.01 -7.17 15.24
N THR A 602 13.19 -7.58 15.70
CA THR A 602 14.16 -6.65 16.28
C THR A 602 14.73 -5.69 15.25
N SER A 603 14.69 -6.03 13.96
CA SER A 603 15.20 -5.21 12.86
C SER A 603 14.22 -5.26 11.66
N PRO A 604 13.04 -4.63 11.77
CA PRO A 604 12.00 -4.75 10.75
C PRO A 604 12.39 -4.06 9.45
N ALA A 605 12.13 -4.73 8.33
CA ALA A 605 12.28 -4.17 6.98
C ALA A 605 11.00 -3.44 6.53
N ILE A 606 11.14 -2.52 5.59
CA ILE A 606 9.99 -1.82 4.98
C ILE A 606 9.81 -2.27 3.54
N TYR A 607 8.58 -2.64 3.20
CA TYR A 607 8.18 -3.08 1.87
C TYR A 607 7.23 -2.06 1.23
N ILE A 608 7.59 -1.57 0.05
CA ILE A 608 6.78 -0.63 -0.74
C ILE A 608 6.41 -1.31 -2.06
N GLY A 609 5.14 -1.18 -2.45
CA GLY A 609 4.63 -1.77 -3.66
C GLY A 609 4.07 -3.18 -3.48
N GLY A 610 3.77 -3.59 -2.24
CA GLY A 610 2.86 -4.69 -1.92
C GLY A 610 3.40 -6.11 -1.86
N TRP A 611 2.54 -7.01 -1.36
CA TRP A 611 2.81 -8.42 -1.02
C TRP A 611 2.09 -9.40 -1.97
N GLU A 612 1.05 -8.92 -2.66
CA GLU A 612 0.20 -9.65 -3.60
C GLU A 612 -0.27 -8.68 -4.70
N TYR A 613 -0.29 -9.13 -5.97
CA TYR A 613 -0.89 -8.44 -7.14
C TYR A 613 -0.86 -6.91 -7.08
N THR A 614 0.25 -6.35 -7.51
CA THR A 614 0.62 -4.95 -7.23
C THR A 614 0.61 -4.07 -8.48
N ALA A 615 0.11 -4.62 -9.59
CA ALA A 615 -0.05 -3.93 -10.85
C ALA A 615 -0.83 -2.62 -10.64
N GLY A 616 -0.30 -1.51 -11.13
CA GLY A 616 -0.99 -0.24 -11.05
C GLY A 616 -0.89 0.48 -9.70
N VAL A 617 0.02 0.06 -8.81
CA VAL A 617 0.43 0.90 -7.66
C VAL A 617 1.46 1.92 -8.15
N ARG A 618 1.38 3.15 -7.64
CA ARG A 618 2.42 4.18 -7.78
C ARG A 618 2.66 4.85 -6.44
N PHE A 619 3.91 5.09 -6.09
CA PHE A 619 4.28 5.90 -4.91
C PHE A 619 4.92 7.21 -5.33
N ASN A 620 4.48 8.29 -4.71
CA ASN A 620 5.01 9.64 -4.89
C ASN A 620 5.55 10.18 -3.55
N GLY A 621 6.36 9.38 -2.89
CA GLY A 621 7.02 9.72 -1.62
C GLY A 621 6.54 8.89 -0.43
N LEU A 622 7.46 8.63 0.49
CA LEU A 622 7.20 8.04 1.80
C LEU A 622 8.11 8.74 2.83
N LYS A 623 7.53 9.15 3.95
CA LYS A 623 8.24 9.71 5.10
C LYS A 623 7.78 9.02 6.37
N ILE A 624 8.73 8.69 7.24
CA ILE A 624 8.46 8.17 8.58
C ILE A 624 9.20 9.01 9.59
N GLU A 625 8.50 9.42 10.64
CA GLU A 625 9.04 10.17 11.77
C GLU A 625 8.68 9.47 13.06
N THR A 626 9.60 9.51 14.02
CA THR A 626 9.42 8.90 15.33
C THR A 626 9.83 9.86 16.43
N VAL A 627 9.27 9.65 17.61
CA VAL A 627 9.61 10.35 18.85
C VAL A 627 9.36 9.41 20.03
N ASP A 628 9.90 9.74 21.19
CA ASP A 628 9.72 8.95 22.41
C ASP A 628 8.24 8.80 22.80
N ALA A 629 7.90 7.70 23.48
CA ALA A 629 6.52 7.40 23.88
C ALA A 629 5.85 8.44 24.78
N ALA A 630 6.64 9.28 25.47
CA ALA A 630 6.12 10.33 26.34
C ALA A 630 5.68 11.59 25.58
N ALA A 631 6.00 11.69 24.29
CA ALA A 631 5.59 12.82 23.47
C ALA A 631 4.06 12.88 23.32
N VAL A 632 3.54 14.10 23.27
CA VAL A 632 2.13 14.40 23.09
C VAL A 632 1.91 15.07 21.73
N LEU A 633 0.75 14.86 21.13
CA LEU A 633 0.37 15.57 19.92
C LEU A 633 -0.06 17.00 20.23
N VAL A 634 0.48 17.95 19.46
CA VAL A 634 0.12 19.37 19.48
C VAL A 634 -0.33 19.85 18.10
N PRO A 635 -1.15 20.91 18.01
CA PRO A 635 -1.51 21.51 16.73
C PRO A 635 -0.26 21.96 15.95
N ASP A 636 -0.18 21.54 14.68
CA ASP A 636 0.84 21.96 13.72
C ASP A 636 0.36 23.19 12.93
N VAL A 637 0.09 24.27 13.65
CA VAL A 637 -0.38 25.54 13.10
C VAL A 637 0.24 26.72 13.84
N SER A 638 0.51 27.80 13.11
CA SER A 638 0.98 29.04 13.73
C SER A 638 -0.21 29.88 14.19
N ASN A 639 -0.40 29.95 15.51
CA ASN A 639 -1.52 30.68 16.12
C ASN A 639 -1.34 32.21 16.17
N PRO A 640 -2.44 32.97 16.24
CA PRO A 640 -3.83 32.54 16.06
C PRO A 640 -4.15 32.31 14.57
N VAL A 641 -5.09 31.40 14.30
CA VAL A 641 -5.58 31.20 12.93
C VAL A 641 -6.67 32.22 12.60
N GLN A 642 -6.70 32.69 11.36
CA GLN A 642 -7.73 33.57 10.82
C GLN A 642 -8.73 32.77 9.99
N ILE A 643 -10.02 32.93 10.26
CA ILE A 643 -11.10 32.23 9.56
C ILE A 643 -11.90 33.25 8.75
N MET A 644 -12.07 32.98 7.46
CA MET A 644 -12.92 33.72 6.55
C MET A 644 -14.02 32.81 6.00
N LEU A 645 -15.28 33.23 6.11
CA LEU A 645 -16.42 32.53 5.53
C LEU A 645 -17.33 33.51 4.76
N GLU A 646 -17.49 33.29 3.47
CA GLU A 646 -18.35 34.13 2.60
C GLU A 646 -19.36 33.29 1.83
N SER A 647 -20.54 33.84 1.58
CA SER A 647 -21.52 33.21 0.69
C SER A 647 -21.18 33.55 -0.76
N LYS A 648 -21.36 32.60 -1.68
CA LYS A 648 -21.26 32.77 -3.12
C LYS A 648 -22.55 32.33 -3.78
N ARG A 649 -22.93 33.00 -4.86
CA ARG A 649 -24.03 32.59 -5.75
C ARG A 649 -23.73 33.03 -7.17
N ASN A 650 -23.64 32.09 -8.12
CA ASN A 650 -23.31 32.40 -9.53
C ASN A 650 -22.07 33.31 -9.67
N ASN A 651 -20.97 32.98 -8.98
CA ASN A 651 -19.73 33.76 -8.89
C ASN A 651 -19.83 35.15 -8.21
N LEU A 652 -21.01 35.54 -7.69
CA LEU A 652 -21.16 36.74 -6.87
C LEU A 652 -20.95 36.40 -5.39
N LYS A 653 -19.94 37.03 -4.80
CA LYS A 653 -19.66 36.98 -3.36
C LYS A 653 -20.59 37.89 -2.58
N SER A 654 -20.89 37.52 -1.34
CA SER A 654 -21.56 38.38 -0.38
C SER A 654 -20.83 39.72 -0.23
N HIS A 655 -21.56 40.76 0.20
CA HIS A 655 -20.97 42.08 0.38
C HIS A 655 -19.84 42.08 1.42
N GLN A 656 -20.02 41.32 2.49
CA GLN A 656 -19.03 41.08 3.54
C GLN A 656 -18.83 39.59 3.74
N ALA A 657 -17.61 39.21 4.12
CA ALA A 657 -17.30 37.89 4.65
C ALA A 657 -17.34 37.94 6.18
N PHE A 658 -17.74 36.84 6.82
CA PHE A 658 -17.50 36.63 8.23
C PHE A 658 -15.99 36.43 8.44
N MET A 659 -15.42 37.15 9.40
CA MET A 659 -14.00 37.08 9.76
C MET A 659 -13.87 36.92 11.28
N THR A 660 -13.04 35.98 11.74
CA THR A 660 -12.65 35.87 13.15
C THR A 660 -11.24 35.30 13.29
N GLN A 661 -10.65 35.48 14.47
CA GLN A 661 -9.42 34.83 14.88
C GLN A 661 -9.67 33.89 16.06
N VAL A 662 -8.91 32.81 16.15
CA VAL A 662 -8.97 31.87 17.28
C VAL A 662 -7.60 31.23 17.49
N THR A 663 -7.23 31.00 18.75
CA THR A 663 -6.07 30.19 19.12
C THR A 663 -6.47 28.73 19.27
N ILE A 664 -5.72 27.82 18.65
CA ILE A 664 -5.95 26.37 18.73
C ILE A 664 -4.91 25.76 19.66
N ILE A 665 -5.36 25.01 20.66
CA ILE A 665 -4.52 24.31 21.64
C ILE A 665 -4.68 22.80 21.50
#